data_AF-A0ABD4RGB2-F1
#
_entry.id   AF-A0ABD4RGB2-F1
#
_cell.length_a   1.000
_cell.length_b   1.000
_cell.length_c   1.000
_cell.angle_alpha   90.00
_cell.angle_beta   90.00
_cell.angle_gamma   90.00
#
_symmetry.space_group_name_H-M   'P 1'
#
loop_
_entity.id
_entity.type
_entity.pdbx_description
1 polymer ?
#
loop_
_entity_poly.entity_id
_entity_poly.type
_entity_poly.pdbx_seq_one_letter_code
_entity_poly.pdbx_strand_id
1 'polypeptide(L)'
;MIVKGLKKKRTISRYLGLNIIMLIIFFVIISKLIYIQVYKNEEYKEKADISSTRFISEKAPRGKIYDSEGNILATNIQTYALTYTNAEESEKYFYRTMDSVFKILSDNGEKFQDDLLLKIDSNSKFYYEFKSSDAEVRKSVELRFKRDRGLNENIEKRLYGNKKEDFTDEEVAKVDEELLKISSQDVFYELVKIYNIYELINSEPTKEEQKAFDDMSGKEMTELLLQKYSIYDIRNYMVIKDAIKMQSFKGYRAVNISSNIKKDTAFIIYQKLNDLPGIDVTLEPIRYYPYNNLASAAIGYVSSIDSSNKKNYELRGYDVSSDLIGVSGIESAFENELKGDKGGTTVKVNSKGRVTEELFKLESYPGNDVHLTIDKRVQYAAQEAMKDTLERIRQEGQIGATRGAAVAIEANTGRIIAMVSYPDYNPNLFSVPGSLTPEETQKYFSPDLDSFGKEYIAKTNAAGGLNGVFPLNEETGLREDKYDIYPRSFFNYATQGLIPPGSVFKPLTSIIGLQEGVITPNEIIVDRGEFKEHPDVLGEGFAPQCMIYTTSRSTHGATDLRKALQVSCNYYYYEVGYRLYMKNGANIGALDSIAKYAWKFGLGVDPESKQNASTGLEVNENFGQTYNFESWKNRFIPSVMFQLVDYLKTGNYNGCVYFVPLDIEKSESDSEELMDAKKALKDKITTALGKVGTKEQRRDTDNFAKELEPDIKNIMKVSDKYKEEVKAYEVKNGKKVNLDDEVESVAEAIARFTIDDKTTEIISAAQIVYDSIGQSMNAFTPVQIANYMATLVNGGTRYKVHMVDKITSPTGEVMQEFKPEVLDTINISPDNVQAIKEGMYGVNTDPANGVAYQCFGNFPFKVGGKTGTADFSTEGTEVGQYGFLGRQPYGNYLSFAPLENPKLVVFTTVYDGKKGSSAATIARAIYESYFKDELLKMDPNYAAKSASFKKYVVDCPLKDNKPKDDVDKTKDKAQ
;
A
#
# COMPACT_ATOMS: atom_id res chain seq x y z
N MET A 1 83.14 25.49 -84.95
CA MET A 1 83.03 24.14 -84.35
C MET A 1 81.76 24.12 -83.50
N ILE A 2 80.64 23.59 -84.04
CA ILE A 2 79.32 23.61 -83.40
C ILE A 2 79.05 22.21 -82.87
N VAL A 3 78.93 22.07 -81.54
CA VAL A 3 78.58 20.81 -80.87
C VAL A 3 77.19 20.93 -80.24
N LYS A 4 76.42 19.87 -80.46
CA LYS A 4 75.03 19.57 -80.13
C LYS A 4 74.59 19.93 -78.69
N GLY A 5 73.45 20.60 -78.57
CA GLY A 5 72.63 20.68 -77.36
C GLY A 5 71.49 19.66 -77.35
N LEU A 6 71.38 18.88 -76.27
CA LEU A 6 70.52 17.73 -76.05
C LEU A 6 69.00 18.07 -75.95
N LYS A 7 68.15 17.22 -76.54
CA LYS A 7 66.69 17.21 -76.33
C LYS A 7 66.35 16.84 -74.87
N LYS A 8 65.67 17.74 -74.15
CA LYS A 8 65.12 17.50 -72.81
C LYS A 8 63.81 16.69 -72.94
N LYS A 9 63.82 15.40 -72.60
CA LYS A 9 62.59 14.59 -72.42
C LYS A 9 61.76 15.21 -71.28
N ARG A 10 60.50 15.57 -71.53
CA ARG A 10 59.53 15.89 -70.46
C ARG A 10 59.24 14.60 -69.69
N THR A 11 59.93 14.39 -68.57
CA THR A 11 59.58 13.34 -67.61
C THR A 11 58.29 13.76 -66.90
N ILE A 12 57.24 12.95 -67.01
CA ILE A 12 55.99 13.12 -66.26
C ILE A 12 56.37 13.19 -64.77
N SER A 13 56.04 14.30 -64.11
CA SER A 13 56.20 14.43 -62.66
C SER A 13 55.42 13.32 -61.97
N ARG A 14 56.01 12.65 -60.97
CA ARG A 14 55.31 11.63 -60.16
C ARG A 14 53.97 12.16 -59.62
N TYR A 15 53.89 13.46 -59.34
CA TYR A 15 52.66 14.15 -58.90
C TYR A 15 51.56 14.18 -59.97
N LEU A 16 51.93 14.35 -61.24
CA LEU A 16 50.98 14.33 -62.36
C LEU A 16 50.47 12.91 -62.62
N GLY A 17 51.33 11.90 -62.49
CA GLY A 17 50.93 10.50 -62.54
C GLY A 17 49.95 10.14 -61.41
N LEU A 18 50.21 10.62 -60.19
CA LEU A 18 49.36 10.38 -59.02
C LEU A 18 47.98 11.04 -59.17
N ASN A 19 47.92 12.28 -59.68
CA ASN A 19 46.66 12.97 -59.96
C ASN A 19 45.82 12.26 -61.04
N ILE A 20 46.45 11.72 -62.09
CA ILE A 20 45.73 10.97 -63.13
C ILE A 20 45.17 9.66 -62.56
N ILE A 21 45.96 8.94 -61.75
CA ILE A 21 45.48 7.72 -61.07
C ILE A 21 44.32 8.05 -60.14
N MET A 22 44.42 9.14 -59.38
CA MET A 22 43.38 9.56 -58.46
C MET A 22 42.10 9.99 -59.21
N LEU A 23 42.22 10.69 -60.34
CA LEU A 23 41.07 11.01 -61.21
C LEU A 23 40.41 9.76 -61.79
N ILE A 24 41.20 8.75 -62.18
CA ILE A 24 40.66 7.47 -62.64
C ILE A 24 39.92 6.75 -61.51
N ILE A 25 40.48 6.72 -60.29
CA ILE A 25 39.82 6.13 -59.13
C ILE A 25 38.51 6.86 -58.83
N PHE A 26 38.51 8.19 -58.79
CA PHE A 26 37.30 8.99 -58.59
C PHE A 26 36.29 8.75 -59.71
N PHE A 27 36.72 8.66 -60.96
CA PHE A 27 35.84 8.36 -62.09
C PHE A 27 35.20 6.98 -61.95
N VAL A 28 35.96 5.95 -61.53
CA VAL A 28 35.44 4.60 -61.27
C VAL A 28 34.45 4.62 -60.10
N ILE A 29 34.75 5.33 -59.01
CA ILE A 29 33.85 5.46 -57.86
C ILE A 29 32.57 6.19 -58.28
N ILE A 30 32.66 7.32 -58.97
CA ILE A 30 31.50 8.10 -59.44
C ILE A 30 30.66 7.27 -60.43
N SER A 31 31.30 6.59 -61.38
CA SER A 31 30.60 5.72 -62.33
C SER A 31 29.91 4.56 -61.62
N LYS A 32 30.54 3.98 -60.59
CA LYS A 32 29.92 2.93 -59.75
C LYS A 32 28.77 3.49 -58.93
N LEU A 33 28.88 4.71 -58.42
CA LEU A 33 27.84 5.39 -57.66
C LEU A 33 26.63 5.68 -58.54
N ILE A 34 26.84 6.20 -59.76
CA ILE A 34 25.79 6.40 -60.77
C ILE A 34 25.15 5.06 -61.15
N TYR A 35 25.94 4.00 -61.33
CA TYR A 35 25.40 2.67 -61.61
C TYR A 35 24.50 2.16 -60.49
N ILE A 36 24.88 2.35 -59.22
CA ILE A 36 24.06 1.93 -58.08
C ILE A 36 22.82 2.82 -57.93
N GLN A 37 22.97 4.14 -58.01
CA GLN A 37 21.91 5.11 -57.71
C GLN A 37 20.92 5.34 -58.86
N VAL A 38 21.33 5.17 -60.11
CA VAL A 38 20.50 5.46 -61.30
C VAL A 38 20.08 4.16 -61.98
N TYR A 39 21.03 3.27 -62.29
CA TYR A 39 20.73 2.07 -63.07
C TYR A 39 20.11 0.95 -62.22
N LYS A 40 20.63 0.70 -61.01
CA LYS A 40 20.07 -0.28 -60.07
C LYS A 40 19.17 0.35 -58.99
N ASN A 41 18.66 1.56 -59.21
CA ASN A 41 17.83 2.25 -58.23
C ASN A 41 16.63 1.38 -57.82
N GLU A 42 15.86 0.91 -58.79
CA GLU A 42 14.65 0.12 -58.54
C GLU A 42 14.97 -1.22 -57.86
N GLU A 43 16.01 -1.93 -58.29
CA GLU A 43 16.42 -3.21 -57.70
C GLU A 43 16.95 -3.07 -56.26
N TYR A 44 17.72 -2.02 -55.96
CA TYR A 44 18.21 -1.77 -54.60
C TYR A 44 17.16 -1.12 -53.70
N LYS A 45 16.24 -0.33 -54.26
CA LYS A 45 15.09 0.21 -53.54
C LYS A 45 14.13 -0.91 -53.18
N GLU A 46 13.84 -1.82 -54.10
CA GLU A 46 13.06 -3.03 -53.85
C GLU A 46 13.76 -3.95 -52.84
N LYS A 47 15.08 -4.17 -52.95
CA LYS A 47 15.85 -4.93 -51.94
C LYS A 47 15.90 -4.23 -50.58
N ALA A 48 15.99 -2.90 -50.53
CA ALA A 48 15.95 -2.13 -49.29
C ALA A 48 14.56 -2.19 -48.65
N ASP A 49 13.50 -1.99 -49.45
CA ASP A 49 12.08 -2.12 -49.08
C ASP A 49 11.76 -3.54 -48.57
N ILE A 50 12.49 -4.55 -49.04
CA ILE A 50 12.34 -5.96 -48.65
C ILE A 50 13.23 -6.35 -47.44
N SER A 51 14.26 -5.58 -47.06
CA SER A 51 15.34 -6.10 -46.19
C SER A 51 15.26 -5.80 -44.69
N SER A 52 14.23 -5.12 -44.17
CA SER A 52 14.16 -4.91 -42.72
C SER A 52 13.53 -6.12 -42.01
N THR A 53 14.37 -6.91 -41.34
CA THR A 53 13.94 -7.95 -40.40
C THR A 53 13.62 -7.31 -39.04
N ARG A 54 12.51 -7.68 -38.41
CA ARG A 54 12.02 -7.15 -37.13
C ARG A 54 11.62 -8.28 -36.21
N PHE A 55 11.90 -8.14 -34.91
CA PHE A 55 11.37 -9.05 -33.90
C PHE A 55 10.09 -8.46 -33.29
N ILE A 56 8.97 -9.14 -33.46
CA ILE A 56 7.70 -8.82 -32.83
C ILE A 56 7.60 -9.67 -31.57
N SER A 57 7.66 -9.03 -30.39
CA SER A 57 7.48 -9.72 -29.12
C SER A 57 6.03 -10.18 -28.98
N GLU A 58 5.83 -11.45 -28.64
CA GLU A 58 4.51 -12.00 -28.34
C GLU A 58 4.35 -12.12 -26.83
N LYS A 59 3.26 -11.56 -26.28
CA LYS A 59 2.99 -11.64 -24.84
C LYS A 59 2.60 -13.06 -24.45
N ALA A 60 3.23 -13.55 -23.39
CA ALA A 60 2.89 -14.85 -22.82
C ALA A 60 1.71 -14.72 -21.83
N PRO A 61 0.77 -15.68 -21.81
CA PRO A 61 -0.24 -15.75 -20.77
C PRO A 61 0.39 -15.92 -19.38
N ARG A 62 -0.12 -15.22 -18.38
CA ARG A 62 0.27 -15.46 -16.98
C ARG A 62 -0.30 -16.79 -16.49
N GLY A 63 0.34 -17.41 -15.51
CA GLY A 63 -0.22 -18.57 -14.81
C GLY A 63 -1.58 -18.27 -14.17
N LYS A 64 -2.43 -19.29 -14.08
CA LYS A 64 -3.75 -19.19 -13.47
C LYS A 64 -3.66 -19.24 -11.95
N ILE A 65 -4.61 -18.61 -11.28
CA ILE A 65 -4.78 -18.70 -9.83
C ILE A 65 -6.06 -19.48 -9.55
N TYR A 66 -5.97 -20.54 -8.76
CA TYR A 66 -7.10 -21.38 -8.37
C TYR A 66 -7.45 -21.23 -6.90
N ASP A 67 -8.72 -21.41 -6.56
CA ASP A 67 -9.14 -21.68 -5.18
C ASP A 67 -8.81 -23.13 -4.77
N SER A 68 -9.09 -23.46 -3.50
CA SER A 68 -8.84 -24.79 -2.92
C SER A 68 -9.64 -25.92 -3.57
N GLU A 69 -10.70 -25.60 -4.31
CA GLU A 69 -11.57 -26.55 -5.00
C GLU A 69 -11.26 -26.64 -6.52
N GLY A 70 -10.24 -25.91 -7.01
CA GLY A 70 -9.83 -25.89 -8.41
C GLY A 70 -10.65 -24.94 -9.31
N ASN A 71 -11.41 -24.01 -8.74
CA ASN A 71 -12.06 -22.94 -9.49
C ASN A 71 -11.08 -21.84 -9.85
N ILE A 72 -11.26 -21.22 -11.01
CA ILE A 72 -10.36 -20.18 -11.51
C ILE A 72 -10.73 -18.85 -10.85
N LEU A 73 -9.80 -18.29 -10.08
CA LEU A 73 -9.88 -16.96 -9.48
C LEU A 73 -9.23 -15.88 -10.36
N ALA A 74 -8.18 -16.24 -11.10
CA ALA A 74 -7.56 -15.39 -12.12
C ALA A 74 -7.02 -16.22 -13.29
N THR A 75 -7.21 -15.72 -14.51
CA THR A 75 -6.78 -16.36 -15.77
C THR A 75 -6.48 -15.29 -16.81
N ASN A 76 -6.27 -15.67 -18.06
CA ASN A 76 -6.16 -14.76 -19.18
C ASN A 76 -7.28 -15.04 -20.20
N ILE A 77 -7.75 -14.00 -20.87
CA ILE A 77 -8.62 -14.10 -22.04
C ILE A 77 -7.89 -13.51 -23.25
N GLN A 78 -8.07 -14.13 -24.42
CA GLN A 78 -7.54 -13.56 -25.65
C GLN A 78 -8.41 -12.39 -26.10
N THR A 79 -7.77 -11.27 -26.40
CA THR A 79 -8.44 -10.11 -26.98
C THR A 79 -7.64 -9.53 -28.13
N TYR A 80 -8.30 -8.72 -28.95
CA TYR A 80 -7.65 -7.91 -29.96
C TYR A 80 -7.03 -6.65 -29.34
N ALA A 81 -5.86 -6.29 -29.84
CA ALA A 81 -5.18 -5.03 -29.55
C ALA A 81 -4.84 -4.34 -30.87
N LEU A 82 -4.99 -3.02 -30.88
CA LEU A 82 -4.62 -2.15 -31.99
C LEU A 82 -3.24 -1.59 -31.73
N THR A 83 -2.33 -1.75 -32.67
CA THR A 83 -0.96 -1.25 -32.57
C THR A 83 -0.62 -0.30 -33.71
N TYR A 84 0.30 0.62 -33.45
CA TYR A 84 0.89 1.50 -34.46
C TYR A 84 2.39 1.33 -34.52
N THR A 85 2.93 1.11 -35.71
CA THR A 85 4.38 1.06 -35.95
C THR A 85 4.80 2.29 -36.71
N ASN A 86 5.77 3.04 -36.18
CA ASN A 86 6.33 4.19 -36.88
C ASN A 86 7.30 3.72 -37.98
N ALA A 87 6.93 3.88 -39.24
CA ALA A 87 7.76 3.63 -40.43
C ALA A 87 7.73 4.86 -41.34
N GLU A 88 8.68 4.97 -42.27
CA GLU A 88 8.85 6.18 -43.12
C GLU A 88 7.56 6.57 -43.87
N GLU A 89 6.84 5.59 -44.43
CA GLU A 89 5.56 5.87 -45.11
C GLU A 89 4.42 6.16 -44.11
N SER A 90 4.37 5.48 -42.96
CA SER A 90 3.28 5.67 -41.99
C SER A 90 3.39 6.99 -41.23
N GLU A 91 4.61 7.45 -40.97
CA GLU A 91 4.90 8.74 -40.34
C GLU A 91 4.32 9.90 -41.16
N LYS A 92 4.47 9.84 -42.49
CA LYS A 92 3.88 10.82 -43.42
C LYS A 92 2.35 10.91 -43.33
N TYR A 93 1.69 9.78 -43.06
CA TYR A 93 0.23 9.68 -43.00
C TYR A 93 -0.31 9.59 -41.57
N PHE A 94 0.51 9.88 -40.56
CA PHE A 94 0.20 9.64 -39.15
C PHE A 94 -1.14 10.25 -38.73
N TYR A 95 -1.32 11.57 -38.85
CA TYR A 95 -2.52 12.25 -38.36
C TYR A 95 -3.79 11.81 -39.09
N ARG A 96 -3.74 11.65 -40.42
CA ARG A 96 -4.87 11.15 -41.21
C ARG A 96 -5.28 9.73 -40.79
N THR A 97 -4.30 8.89 -40.48
CA THR A 97 -4.52 7.52 -40.00
C THR A 97 -5.14 7.54 -38.62
N MET A 98 -4.59 8.34 -37.70
CA MET A 98 -5.10 8.49 -36.33
C MET A 98 -6.51 9.07 -36.29
N ASP A 99 -6.83 10.07 -37.11
CA ASP A 99 -8.20 10.59 -37.28
C ASP A 99 -9.20 9.47 -37.62
N SER A 100 -8.82 8.63 -38.58
CA SER A 100 -9.65 7.50 -39.02
C SER A 100 -9.79 6.45 -37.92
N VAL A 101 -8.71 6.15 -37.20
CA VAL A 101 -8.69 5.21 -36.08
C VAL A 101 -9.53 5.71 -34.92
N PHE A 102 -9.32 6.94 -34.45
CA PHE A 102 -10.08 7.53 -33.34
C PHE A 102 -11.57 7.59 -33.66
N LYS A 103 -11.92 7.92 -34.92
CA LYS A 103 -13.30 7.86 -35.38
C LYS A 103 -13.88 6.44 -35.30
N ILE A 104 -13.17 5.43 -35.81
CA ILE A 104 -13.64 4.03 -35.76
C ILE A 104 -13.83 3.58 -34.31
N LEU A 105 -12.88 3.89 -33.43
CA LEU A 105 -12.98 3.54 -32.00
C LEU A 105 -14.19 4.22 -31.36
N SER A 106 -14.33 5.54 -31.54
CA SER A 106 -15.44 6.33 -30.99
C SER A 106 -16.82 5.85 -31.49
N ASP A 107 -16.96 5.64 -32.81
CA ASP A 107 -18.21 5.18 -33.44
C ASP A 107 -18.67 3.80 -32.92
N ASN A 108 -17.74 2.97 -32.42
CA ASN A 108 -18.02 1.63 -31.87
C ASN A 108 -18.03 1.58 -30.32
N GLY A 109 -17.91 2.73 -29.67
CA GLY A 109 -17.86 2.86 -28.21
C GLY A 109 -16.62 2.22 -27.59
N GLU A 110 -15.51 2.17 -28.33
CA GLU A 110 -14.21 1.71 -27.86
C GLU A 110 -13.39 2.89 -27.34
N LYS A 111 -12.54 2.64 -26.34
CA LYS A 111 -11.61 3.64 -25.81
C LYS A 111 -10.21 3.37 -26.34
N PHE A 112 -9.46 4.42 -26.66
CA PHE A 112 -8.02 4.30 -26.85
C PHE A 112 -7.32 4.37 -25.47
N GLN A 113 -6.15 3.78 -25.40
CA GLN A 113 -5.34 3.66 -24.19
C GLN A 113 -4.58 4.98 -23.94
N ASP A 114 -4.78 5.58 -22.77
CA ASP A 114 -4.14 6.82 -22.37
C ASP A 114 -3.32 6.65 -21.08
N ASP A 115 -2.06 6.26 -21.27
CA ASP A 115 -1.07 6.14 -20.19
C ASP A 115 -0.26 7.44 -19.97
N LEU A 116 -0.58 8.52 -20.68
CA LEU A 116 0.12 9.79 -20.51
C LEU A 116 -0.27 10.41 -19.16
N LEU A 117 0.73 10.67 -18.32
CA LEU A 117 0.57 11.25 -16.98
C LEU A 117 -0.18 12.59 -17.00
N LEU A 118 0.08 13.41 -18.03
CA LEU A 118 -0.52 14.73 -18.19
C LEU A 118 -1.95 14.61 -18.74
N LYS A 119 -2.95 14.88 -17.91
CA LYS A 119 -4.39 14.85 -18.23
C LYS A 119 -4.98 16.25 -18.39
N ILE A 120 -6.20 16.31 -18.90
CA ILE A 120 -7.02 17.52 -19.02
C ILE A 120 -8.40 17.26 -18.42
N ASP A 121 -8.89 18.17 -17.57
CA ASP A 121 -10.22 18.07 -16.97
C ASP A 121 -11.32 18.66 -17.87
N SER A 122 -12.59 18.54 -17.46
CA SER A 122 -13.74 19.08 -18.20
C SER A 122 -13.71 20.61 -18.38
N ASN A 123 -12.95 21.32 -17.55
CA ASN A 123 -12.75 22.76 -17.61
C ASN A 123 -11.51 23.16 -18.43
N SER A 124 -10.92 22.20 -19.16
CA SER A 124 -9.70 22.37 -19.94
C SER A 124 -8.45 22.71 -19.11
N LYS A 125 -8.42 22.37 -17.82
CA LYS A 125 -7.27 22.55 -16.95
C LYS A 125 -6.39 21.29 -16.96
N PHE A 126 -5.09 21.49 -17.15
CA PHE A 126 -4.11 20.39 -17.15
C PHE A 126 -3.71 19.99 -15.72
N TYR A 127 -3.58 18.69 -15.49
CA TYR A 127 -3.12 18.13 -14.23
C TYR A 127 -2.35 16.82 -14.46
N TYR A 128 -1.61 16.36 -13.45
CA TYR A 128 -0.96 15.05 -13.49
C TYR A 128 -1.80 14.00 -12.78
N GLU A 129 -2.00 12.87 -13.44
CA GLU A 129 -2.71 11.71 -12.87
C GLU A 129 -1.71 10.66 -12.38
N PHE A 130 -1.54 10.56 -11.07
CA PHE A 130 -0.58 9.63 -10.47
C PHE A 130 -1.24 8.32 -10.02
N LYS A 131 -0.49 7.22 -10.09
CA LYS A 131 -0.88 5.89 -9.58
C LYS A 131 -0.51 5.66 -8.11
N SER A 132 -0.10 6.72 -7.41
CA SER A 132 0.23 6.70 -5.98
C SER A 132 -0.37 7.92 -5.31
N SER A 133 -0.83 7.76 -4.07
CA SER A 133 -1.25 8.87 -3.21
C SER A 133 -0.10 9.52 -2.46
N ASP A 134 1.07 8.88 -2.42
CA ASP A 134 2.26 9.37 -1.73
C ASP A 134 2.88 10.57 -2.45
N ALA A 135 3.10 11.66 -1.73
CA ALA A 135 3.53 12.92 -2.31
C ALA A 135 4.99 12.90 -2.81
N GLU A 136 5.90 12.20 -2.14
CA GLU A 136 7.28 12.05 -2.60
C GLU A 136 7.33 11.20 -3.87
N VAL A 137 6.56 10.11 -3.89
CA VAL A 137 6.42 9.27 -5.09
C VAL A 137 5.86 10.10 -6.24
N ARG A 138 4.80 10.89 -6.03
CA ARG A 138 4.24 11.80 -7.05
C ARG A 138 5.28 12.79 -7.59
N LYS A 139 6.02 13.45 -6.70
CA LYS A 139 7.08 14.40 -7.06
C LYS A 139 8.17 13.73 -7.91
N SER A 140 8.63 12.55 -7.49
CA SER A 140 9.66 11.79 -8.22
C SER A 140 9.17 11.35 -9.62
N VAL A 141 7.90 10.92 -9.72
CA VAL A 141 7.26 10.52 -10.97
C VAL A 141 7.12 11.72 -11.91
N GLU A 142 6.74 12.89 -11.41
CA GLU A 142 6.62 14.12 -12.21
C GLU A 142 7.96 14.60 -12.73
N LEU A 143 8.98 14.69 -11.87
CA LEU A 143 10.35 15.04 -12.26
C LEU A 143 10.85 14.14 -13.37
N ARG A 144 10.67 12.83 -13.18
CA ARG A 144 11.06 11.85 -14.19
C ARG A 144 10.27 12.00 -15.48
N PHE A 145 8.96 12.21 -15.41
CA PHE A 145 8.11 12.45 -16.57
C PHE A 145 8.66 13.59 -17.44
N LYS A 146 9.05 14.71 -16.80
CA LYS A 146 9.65 15.87 -17.46
C LYS A 146 11.04 15.56 -18.05
N ARG A 147 11.91 14.89 -17.28
CA ARG A 147 13.29 14.54 -17.71
C ARG A 147 13.32 13.54 -18.87
N ASP A 148 12.54 12.47 -18.80
CA ASP A 148 12.48 11.44 -19.85
C ASP A 148 12.05 12.02 -21.21
N ARG A 149 11.42 13.20 -21.22
CA ARG A 149 10.95 13.90 -22.43
C ARG A 149 11.87 15.04 -22.89
N GLY A 150 12.94 15.32 -22.15
CA GLY A 150 13.96 16.32 -22.50
C GLY A 150 13.67 17.73 -21.99
N LEU A 151 12.71 17.93 -21.07
CA LEU A 151 12.39 19.27 -20.56
C LEU A 151 13.52 19.86 -19.69
N ASN A 152 14.42 19.02 -19.20
CA ASN A 152 15.61 19.42 -18.44
C ASN A 152 16.68 20.09 -19.32
N GLU A 153 16.76 19.78 -20.61
CA GLU A 153 17.89 20.20 -21.46
C GLU A 153 18.07 21.73 -21.54
N ASN A 154 16.96 22.47 -21.64
CA ASN A 154 16.99 23.93 -21.70
C ASN A 154 17.38 24.55 -20.35
N ILE A 155 16.95 23.94 -19.25
CA ILE A 155 17.28 24.37 -17.89
C ILE A 155 18.77 24.10 -17.61
N GLU A 156 19.25 22.91 -17.95
CA GLU A 156 20.64 22.51 -17.82
C GLU A 156 21.56 23.45 -18.60
N LYS A 157 21.23 23.76 -19.88
CA LYS A 157 21.97 24.73 -20.68
C LYS A 157 21.95 26.14 -20.08
N ARG A 158 20.83 26.58 -19.51
CA ARG A 158 20.70 27.91 -18.90
C ARG A 158 21.48 28.04 -17.60
N LEU A 159 21.46 27.00 -16.75
CA LEU A 159 22.11 27.02 -15.43
C LEU A 159 23.61 26.72 -15.52
N TYR A 160 24.01 25.79 -16.40
CA TYR A 160 25.36 25.22 -16.41
C TYR A 160 26.05 25.25 -17.78
N GLY A 161 25.39 25.78 -18.82
CA GLY A 161 25.94 25.83 -20.17
C GLY A 161 26.08 24.42 -20.80
N ASN A 162 27.04 24.28 -21.71
CA ASN A 162 27.36 22.99 -22.35
C ASN A 162 28.43 22.22 -21.55
N LYS A 163 28.14 21.93 -20.28
CA LYS A 163 29.01 21.09 -19.43
C LYS A 163 29.13 19.68 -20.04
N LYS A 164 30.35 19.12 -20.07
CA LYS A 164 30.64 17.77 -20.62
C LYS A 164 30.77 16.69 -19.55
N GLU A 165 30.91 17.09 -18.29
CA GLU A 165 30.98 16.20 -17.14
C GLU A 165 29.58 15.93 -16.60
N ASP A 166 29.40 14.78 -15.93
CA ASP A 166 28.14 14.45 -15.27
C ASP A 166 27.79 15.49 -14.19
N PHE A 167 26.50 15.76 -14.03
CA PHE A 167 26.00 16.69 -13.02
C PHE A 167 26.18 16.09 -11.61
N THR A 168 26.60 16.92 -10.64
CA THR A 168 26.63 16.51 -9.22
C THR A 168 25.22 16.44 -8.63
N ASP A 169 25.05 15.76 -7.50
CA ASP A 169 23.73 15.64 -6.84
C ASP A 169 23.12 17.01 -6.50
N GLU A 170 23.94 17.98 -6.10
CA GLU A 170 23.51 19.37 -5.84
C GLU A 170 23.07 20.11 -7.12
N GLU A 171 23.73 19.86 -8.24
CA GLU A 171 23.36 20.43 -9.54
C GLU A 171 22.06 19.80 -10.05
N VAL A 172 21.90 18.49 -9.89
CA VAL A 172 20.66 17.77 -10.21
C VAL A 172 19.49 18.32 -9.38
N ALA A 173 19.69 18.53 -8.07
CA ALA A 173 18.66 19.09 -7.20
C ALA A 173 18.20 20.49 -7.66
N LYS A 174 19.11 21.35 -8.12
CA LYS A 174 18.78 22.68 -8.67
C LYS A 174 18.02 22.60 -9.99
N VAL A 175 18.39 21.66 -10.88
CA VAL A 175 17.62 21.41 -12.11
C VAL A 175 16.21 20.92 -11.78
N ASP A 176 16.10 20.03 -10.79
CA ASP A 176 14.82 19.46 -10.36
C ASP A 176 13.90 20.53 -9.74
N GLU A 177 14.44 21.47 -8.95
CA GLU A 177 13.67 22.63 -8.47
C GLU A 177 13.11 23.49 -9.60
N GLU A 178 13.92 23.79 -10.63
CA GLU A 178 13.46 24.56 -11.80
C GLU A 178 12.46 23.79 -12.65
N LEU A 179 12.62 22.46 -12.78
CA LEU A 179 11.66 21.60 -13.48
C LEU A 179 10.29 21.61 -12.80
N LEU A 180 10.24 21.59 -11.47
CA LEU A 180 8.98 21.61 -10.71
C LEU A 180 8.23 22.93 -10.84
N LYS A 181 8.92 24.04 -11.14
CA LYS A 181 8.29 25.35 -11.39
C LYS A 181 7.51 25.40 -12.70
N ILE A 182 7.79 24.51 -13.65
CA ILE A 182 7.06 24.43 -14.92
C ILE A 182 5.65 23.88 -14.65
N SER A 183 4.63 24.68 -14.93
CA SER A 183 3.23 24.30 -14.75
C SER A 183 2.83 23.15 -15.69
N SER A 184 1.80 22.37 -15.33
CA SER A 184 1.25 21.31 -16.20
C SER A 184 0.82 21.84 -17.58
N GLN A 185 0.31 23.07 -17.62
CA GLN A 185 -0.04 23.78 -18.85
C GLN A 185 1.18 24.09 -19.73
N ASP A 186 2.27 24.58 -19.11
CA ASP A 186 3.50 24.88 -19.84
C ASP A 186 4.17 23.61 -20.34
N VAL A 187 4.11 22.52 -19.55
CA VAL A 187 4.55 21.20 -20.02
C VAL A 187 3.77 20.78 -21.26
N PHE A 188 2.44 20.96 -21.31
CA PHE A 188 1.67 20.67 -22.52
C PHE A 188 2.21 21.46 -23.73
N TYR A 189 2.45 22.76 -23.57
CA TYR A 189 2.99 23.60 -24.63
C TYR A 189 4.37 23.12 -25.12
N GLU A 190 5.27 22.76 -24.21
CA GLU A 190 6.58 22.20 -24.56
C GLU A 190 6.43 20.87 -25.31
N LEU A 191 5.50 20.00 -24.90
CA LEU A 191 5.25 18.74 -25.59
C LEU A 191 4.66 18.92 -26.99
N VAL A 192 3.81 19.93 -27.22
CA VAL A 192 3.32 20.28 -28.56
C VAL A 192 4.49 20.55 -29.51
N LYS A 193 5.51 21.27 -29.02
CA LYS A 193 6.74 21.56 -29.78
C LYS A 193 7.62 20.31 -29.94
N ILE A 194 7.91 19.61 -28.85
CA ILE A 194 8.79 18.42 -28.83
C ILE A 194 8.28 17.31 -29.75
N TYR A 195 6.96 17.16 -29.90
CA TYR A 195 6.33 16.13 -30.72
C TYR A 195 5.97 16.58 -32.14
N ASN A 196 6.37 17.79 -32.53
CA ASN A 196 6.08 18.37 -33.84
C ASN A 196 4.58 18.34 -34.19
N ILE A 197 3.70 18.67 -33.24
CA ILE A 197 2.25 18.58 -33.46
C ILE A 197 1.77 19.61 -34.49
N TYR A 198 2.58 20.64 -34.82
CA TYR A 198 2.31 21.58 -35.92
C TYR A 198 2.10 20.90 -37.28
N GLU A 199 2.57 19.66 -37.47
CA GLU A 199 2.32 18.85 -38.66
C GLU A 199 0.82 18.65 -38.96
N LEU A 200 -0.07 18.85 -37.96
CA LEU A 200 -1.54 18.91 -38.14
C LEU A 200 -2.01 20.08 -39.01
N ILE A 201 -1.22 21.16 -39.07
CA ILE A 201 -1.51 22.36 -39.86
C ILE A 201 -0.99 22.15 -41.28
N ASN A 202 0.27 21.73 -41.39
CA ASN A 202 0.94 21.43 -42.65
C ASN A 202 1.93 20.27 -42.44
N SER A 203 1.66 19.13 -43.06
CA SER A 203 2.50 17.92 -42.98
C SER A 203 3.75 17.98 -43.89
N GLU A 204 3.80 18.92 -44.83
CA GLU A 204 4.96 19.15 -45.72
C GLU A 204 5.29 20.66 -45.79
N PRO A 205 5.78 21.25 -44.68
CA PRO A 205 6.13 22.67 -44.65
C PRO A 205 7.31 22.96 -45.59
N THR A 206 7.25 24.12 -46.24
CA THR A 206 8.43 24.67 -46.93
C THR A 206 9.54 24.94 -45.91
N LYS A 207 10.81 25.07 -46.36
CA LYS A 207 11.94 25.35 -45.46
C LYS A 207 11.75 26.63 -44.63
N GLU A 208 11.04 27.61 -45.18
CA GLU A 208 10.74 28.88 -44.53
C GLU A 208 9.68 28.70 -43.43
N GLU A 209 8.62 27.93 -43.71
CA GLU A 209 7.60 27.59 -42.74
C GLU A 209 8.14 26.70 -41.62
N GLN A 210 8.97 25.70 -41.95
CA GLN A 210 9.61 24.84 -40.97
C GLN A 210 10.45 25.65 -39.99
N LYS A 211 11.27 26.58 -40.50
CA LYS A 211 12.05 27.48 -39.65
C LYS A 211 11.17 28.36 -38.78
N ALA A 212 10.05 28.86 -39.31
CA ALA A 212 9.09 29.64 -38.53
C ALA A 212 8.48 28.80 -37.39
N PHE A 213 8.15 27.52 -37.63
CA PHE A 213 7.66 26.61 -36.59
C PHE A 213 8.74 26.28 -35.55
N ASP A 214 9.99 26.08 -35.97
CA ASP A 214 11.12 25.80 -35.07
C ASP A 214 11.38 26.98 -34.11
N ASP A 215 11.24 28.22 -34.62
CA ASP A 215 11.44 29.47 -33.86
C ASP A 215 10.25 29.81 -32.95
N MET A 216 9.03 29.33 -33.25
CA MET A 216 7.84 29.56 -32.41
C MET A 216 7.97 28.89 -31.02
N SER A 217 7.40 29.55 -30.01
CA SER A 217 7.20 28.92 -28.70
C SER A 217 6.10 27.85 -28.76
N GLY A 218 6.15 26.87 -27.85
CA GLY A 218 5.10 25.84 -27.77
C GLY A 218 3.71 26.42 -27.53
N LYS A 219 3.61 27.56 -26.83
CA LYS A 219 2.36 28.28 -26.59
C LYS A 219 1.79 28.89 -27.87
N GLU A 220 2.61 29.63 -28.63
CA GLU A 220 2.18 30.22 -29.92
C GLU A 220 1.74 29.13 -30.90
N MET A 221 2.49 28.02 -30.95
CA MET A 221 2.13 26.86 -31.77
C MET A 221 0.80 26.25 -31.36
N THR A 222 0.53 26.16 -30.05
CA THR A 222 -0.74 25.67 -29.53
C THR A 222 -1.90 26.60 -29.89
N GLU A 223 -1.72 27.92 -29.75
CA GLU A 223 -2.72 28.91 -30.12
C GLU A 223 -3.10 28.84 -31.61
N LEU A 224 -2.13 28.55 -32.49
CA LEU A 224 -2.40 28.30 -33.91
C LEU A 224 -3.20 27.02 -34.14
N LEU A 225 -2.87 25.92 -33.46
CA LEU A 225 -3.57 24.64 -33.57
C LEU A 225 -5.03 24.74 -33.10
N LEU A 226 -5.28 25.50 -32.03
CA LEU A 226 -6.61 25.70 -31.45
C LEU A 226 -7.58 26.45 -32.38
N GLN A 227 -7.10 27.05 -33.47
CA GLN A 227 -7.97 27.64 -34.48
C GLN A 227 -8.74 26.60 -35.29
N LYS A 228 -8.24 25.36 -35.35
CA LYS A 228 -8.81 24.27 -36.18
C LYS A 228 -9.17 23.02 -35.38
N TYR A 229 -8.46 22.74 -34.30
CA TYR A 229 -8.61 21.52 -33.51
C TYR A 229 -8.95 21.85 -32.07
N SER A 230 -9.70 20.99 -31.40
CA SER A 230 -9.92 21.15 -29.97
C SER A 230 -8.64 20.81 -29.19
N ILE A 231 -8.52 21.34 -27.98
CA ILE A 231 -7.40 21.00 -27.08
C ILE A 231 -7.34 19.49 -26.79
N TYR A 232 -8.49 18.81 -26.77
CA TYR A 232 -8.60 17.37 -26.57
C TYR A 232 -8.05 16.58 -27.77
N ASP A 233 -8.32 17.04 -28.99
CA ASP A 233 -7.80 16.39 -30.20
C ASP A 233 -6.27 16.47 -30.23
N ILE A 234 -5.71 17.67 -29.99
CA ILE A 234 -4.26 17.90 -29.92
C ILE A 234 -3.62 16.96 -28.89
N ARG A 235 -4.25 16.82 -27.72
CA ARG A 235 -3.77 15.91 -26.67
C ARG A 235 -3.86 14.44 -27.09
N ASN A 236 -4.92 14.00 -27.77
CA ASN A 236 -5.04 12.60 -28.21
C ASN A 236 -3.89 12.21 -29.16
N TYR A 237 -3.48 13.10 -30.06
CA TYR A 237 -2.28 12.89 -30.88
C TYR A 237 -0.99 12.85 -30.05
N MET A 238 -0.90 13.72 -29.03
CA MET A 238 0.23 13.74 -28.10
C MET A 238 0.41 12.40 -27.38
N VAL A 239 -0.66 11.73 -26.95
CA VAL A 239 -0.57 10.43 -26.26
C VAL A 239 0.17 9.39 -27.12
N ILE A 240 -0.17 9.30 -28.40
CA ILE A 240 0.46 8.33 -29.32
C ILE A 240 1.89 8.76 -29.67
N LYS A 241 2.13 10.05 -29.94
CA LYS A 241 3.49 10.57 -30.21
C LYS A 241 4.42 10.38 -29.01
N ASP A 242 3.90 10.54 -27.79
CA ASP A 242 4.59 10.28 -26.54
C ASP A 242 4.99 8.81 -26.44
N ALA A 243 4.04 7.89 -26.64
CA ALA A 243 4.31 6.46 -26.65
C ALA A 243 5.40 6.08 -27.68
N ILE A 244 5.36 6.68 -28.88
CA ILE A 244 6.38 6.46 -29.92
C ILE A 244 7.75 6.94 -29.44
N LYS A 245 7.85 8.16 -28.87
CA LYS A 245 9.12 8.69 -28.35
C LYS A 245 9.67 7.85 -27.21
N MET A 246 8.80 7.41 -26.29
CA MET A 246 9.22 6.61 -25.14
C MET A 246 9.71 5.20 -25.56
N GLN A 247 9.25 4.69 -26.71
CA GLN A 247 9.69 3.40 -27.26
C GLN A 247 10.85 3.52 -28.28
N SER A 248 11.07 4.69 -28.88
CA SER A 248 12.04 4.89 -29.97
C SER A 248 13.50 4.65 -29.58
N PHE A 249 13.84 4.79 -28.29
CA PHE A 249 15.18 4.52 -27.75
C PHE A 249 15.65 3.06 -27.92
N LYS A 250 14.76 2.13 -28.30
CA LYS A 250 15.06 0.70 -28.52
C LYS A 250 14.77 0.20 -29.94
N GLY A 251 14.65 1.11 -30.92
CA GLY A 251 14.31 0.81 -32.32
C GLY A 251 12.81 0.86 -32.60
N TYR A 252 12.42 0.75 -33.87
CA TYR A 252 11.05 0.87 -34.41
C TYR A 252 10.06 -0.18 -33.84
N ARG A 253 9.69 -0.07 -32.56
CA ARG A 253 8.69 -0.90 -31.87
C ARG A 253 7.28 -0.37 -32.09
N ALA A 254 6.31 -1.29 -32.07
CA ALA A 254 4.90 -0.96 -32.17
C ALA A 254 4.36 -0.45 -30.82
N VAL A 255 3.61 0.65 -30.86
CA VAL A 255 2.90 1.21 -29.69
C VAL A 255 1.47 0.70 -29.65
N ASN A 256 0.95 0.36 -28.46
CA ASN A 256 -0.46 0.00 -28.30
C ASN A 256 -1.31 1.27 -28.33
N ILE A 257 -2.28 1.33 -29.26
CA ILE A 257 -3.27 2.41 -29.32
C ILE A 257 -4.48 2.06 -28.47
N SER A 258 -4.93 0.81 -28.53
CA SER A 258 -6.08 0.34 -27.75
C SER A 258 -5.93 -1.15 -27.51
N SER A 259 -6.27 -1.59 -26.31
CA SER A 259 -6.28 -3.00 -25.92
C SER A 259 -7.69 -3.38 -25.50
N ASN A 260 -8.05 -4.65 -25.59
CA ASN A 260 -9.39 -5.14 -25.24
C ASN A 260 -10.53 -4.65 -26.16
N ILE A 261 -10.26 -4.49 -27.46
CA ILE A 261 -11.29 -4.07 -28.44
C ILE A 261 -12.21 -5.24 -28.82
N LYS A 262 -13.49 -4.92 -29.07
CA LYS A 262 -14.45 -5.93 -29.52
C LYS A 262 -14.03 -6.51 -30.86
N LYS A 263 -14.37 -7.78 -31.04
CA LYS A 263 -14.14 -8.53 -32.28
C LYS A 263 -14.65 -7.75 -33.50
N ASP A 264 -15.87 -7.23 -33.47
CA ASP A 264 -16.46 -6.51 -34.60
C ASP A 264 -15.67 -5.24 -34.98
N THR A 265 -15.23 -4.47 -33.99
CA THR A 265 -14.34 -3.31 -34.19
C THR A 265 -13.03 -3.73 -34.84
N ALA A 266 -12.40 -4.80 -34.34
CA ALA A 266 -11.18 -5.35 -34.91
C ALA A 266 -11.37 -5.74 -36.39
N PHE A 267 -12.50 -6.37 -36.75
CA PHE A 267 -12.82 -6.72 -38.14
C PHE A 267 -13.04 -5.49 -39.04
N ILE A 268 -13.65 -4.42 -38.53
CA ILE A 268 -13.77 -3.15 -39.28
C ILE A 268 -12.38 -2.59 -39.59
N ILE A 269 -11.47 -2.61 -38.61
CA ILE A 269 -10.08 -2.16 -38.81
C ILE A 269 -9.37 -3.08 -39.81
N TYR A 270 -9.51 -4.41 -39.69
CA TYR A 270 -8.94 -5.37 -40.64
C TYR A 270 -9.32 -5.07 -42.09
N GLN A 271 -10.59 -4.73 -42.34
CA GLN A 271 -11.06 -4.38 -43.68
C GLN A 271 -10.44 -3.08 -44.22
N LYS A 272 -10.04 -2.17 -43.33
CA LYS A 272 -9.48 -0.85 -43.66
C LYS A 272 -7.96 -0.77 -43.52
N LEU A 273 -7.26 -1.86 -43.19
CA LEU A 273 -5.79 -1.86 -43.03
C LEU A 273 -5.05 -1.31 -44.26
N ASN A 274 -5.63 -1.46 -45.46
CA ASN A 274 -5.08 -0.87 -46.68
C ASN A 274 -5.01 0.65 -46.66
N ASP A 275 -5.95 1.30 -45.98
CA ASP A 275 -6.08 2.75 -45.87
C ASP A 275 -5.47 3.32 -44.58
N LEU A 276 -4.97 2.45 -43.69
CA LEU A 276 -4.44 2.79 -42.37
C LEU A 276 -2.95 2.39 -42.24
N PRO A 277 -2.02 3.12 -42.89
CA PRO A 277 -0.60 2.79 -42.85
C PRO A 277 -0.04 2.84 -41.41
N GLY A 278 0.77 1.84 -41.05
CA GLY A 278 1.36 1.69 -39.71
C GLY A 278 0.44 1.01 -38.68
N ILE A 279 -0.86 0.86 -38.96
CA ILE A 279 -1.80 0.17 -38.06
C ILE A 279 -1.76 -1.33 -38.27
N ASP A 280 -1.79 -2.08 -37.17
CA ASP A 280 -1.98 -3.53 -37.17
C ASP A 280 -2.88 -3.99 -36.02
N VAL A 281 -3.51 -5.16 -36.17
CA VAL A 281 -4.37 -5.77 -35.16
C VAL A 281 -3.74 -7.08 -34.71
N THR A 282 -3.36 -7.15 -33.45
CA THR A 282 -2.72 -8.31 -32.83
C THR A 282 -3.66 -8.98 -31.82
N LEU A 283 -3.46 -10.27 -31.58
CA LEU A 283 -4.10 -11.00 -30.48
C LEU A 283 -3.17 -11.00 -29.28
N GLU A 284 -3.65 -10.54 -28.14
CA GLU A 284 -2.90 -10.52 -26.89
C GLU A 284 -3.72 -11.13 -25.74
N PRO A 285 -3.08 -11.88 -24.82
CA PRO A 285 -3.72 -12.28 -23.58
C PRO A 285 -3.83 -11.08 -22.63
N ILE A 286 -5.03 -10.83 -22.11
CA ILE A 286 -5.25 -9.89 -21.00
C ILE A 286 -5.62 -10.65 -19.74
N ARG A 287 -5.16 -10.14 -18.59
CA ARG A 287 -5.50 -10.72 -17.28
C ARG A 287 -7.00 -10.55 -17.02
N TYR A 288 -7.65 -11.59 -16.50
CA TYR A 288 -9.08 -11.61 -16.25
C TYR A 288 -9.40 -12.33 -14.93
N TYR A 289 -10.28 -11.71 -14.15
CA TYR A 289 -10.71 -12.17 -12.83
C TYR A 289 -12.21 -12.49 -12.90
N PRO A 290 -12.59 -13.78 -13.04
CA PRO A 290 -13.97 -14.18 -13.35
C PRO A 290 -15.02 -13.76 -12.32
N TYR A 291 -14.60 -13.52 -11.08
CA TYR A 291 -15.46 -13.18 -9.96
C TYR A 291 -15.35 -11.71 -9.52
N ASN A 292 -14.79 -10.83 -10.36
CA ASN A 292 -14.64 -9.40 -10.12
C ASN A 292 -13.98 -9.11 -8.75
N ASN A 293 -14.75 -8.61 -7.77
CA ASN A 293 -14.25 -8.15 -6.47
C ASN A 293 -13.91 -9.28 -5.48
N LEU A 294 -14.27 -10.53 -5.78
CA LEU A 294 -14.04 -11.64 -4.87
C LEU A 294 -12.55 -11.81 -4.60
N ALA A 295 -12.18 -11.83 -3.32
CA ALA A 295 -10.83 -11.98 -2.80
C ALA A 295 -9.82 -10.94 -3.35
N SER A 296 -10.27 -9.74 -3.75
CA SER A 296 -9.39 -8.76 -4.43
C SER A 296 -8.13 -8.42 -3.63
N ALA A 297 -8.23 -8.26 -2.32
CA ALA A 297 -7.07 -7.99 -1.45
C ALA A 297 -6.12 -9.18 -1.26
N ALA A 298 -6.62 -10.41 -1.41
CA ALA A 298 -5.82 -11.62 -1.33
C ALA A 298 -5.13 -11.89 -2.68
N ILE A 299 -5.89 -11.86 -3.79
CA ILE A 299 -5.39 -12.12 -5.14
C ILE A 299 -4.49 -10.97 -5.62
N GLY A 300 -4.93 -9.73 -5.42
CA GLY A 300 -4.28 -8.54 -5.95
C GLY A 300 -4.71 -8.19 -7.37
N TYR A 301 -3.94 -7.30 -7.99
CA TYR A 301 -4.15 -6.85 -9.36
C TYR A 301 -2.81 -6.67 -10.08
N VAL A 302 -2.89 -6.60 -11.42
CA VAL A 302 -1.75 -6.25 -12.27
C VAL A 302 -1.84 -4.80 -12.71
N SER A 303 -0.70 -4.15 -12.94
CA SER A 303 -0.64 -2.79 -13.50
C SER A 303 0.66 -2.62 -14.28
N SER A 304 0.74 -1.53 -15.05
CA SER A 304 2.00 -1.11 -15.67
C SER A 304 3.07 -0.88 -14.61
N ILE A 305 4.32 -1.14 -14.98
CA ILE A 305 5.46 -0.94 -14.08
C ILE A 305 5.55 0.54 -13.66
N ASP A 306 5.52 0.79 -12.35
CA ASP A 306 5.68 2.13 -11.82
C ASP A 306 7.07 2.68 -12.16
N SER A 307 7.14 3.98 -12.41
CA SER A 307 8.38 4.62 -12.80
C SER A 307 9.47 4.43 -11.72
N SER A 308 9.13 4.52 -10.43
CA SER A 308 10.09 4.28 -9.34
C SER A 308 10.78 2.91 -9.42
N ASN A 309 10.10 1.90 -9.98
CA ASN A 309 10.58 0.52 -10.08
C ASN A 309 11.13 0.13 -11.46
N LYS A 310 11.12 1.03 -12.45
CA LYS A 310 11.55 0.75 -13.84
C LYS A 310 12.93 0.09 -13.90
N LYS A 311 13.94 0.64 -13.22
CA LYS A 311 15.31 0.10 -13.26
C LYS A 311 15.38 -1.34 -12.72
N ASN A 312 14.65 -1.62 -11.63
CA ASN A 312 14.62 -2.95 -11.01
C ASN A 312 14.01 -4.00 -11.95
N TYR A 313 12.93 -3.65 -12.63
CA TYR A 313 12.27 -4.55 -13.58
C TYR A 313 13.02 -4.68 -14.91
N GLU A 314 13.66 -3.62 -15.41
CA GLU A 314 14.54 -3.69 -16.58
C GLU A 314 15.70 -4.68 -16.35
N LEU A 315 16.33 -4.65 -15.17
CA LEU A 315 17.38 -5.61 -14.80
C LEU A 315 16.89 -7.06 -14.74
N ARG A 316 15.60 -7.27 -14.48
CA ARG A 316 14.92 -8.58 -14.48
C ARG A 316 14.40 -8.98 -15.88
N GLY A 317 14.73 -8.22 -16.92
CA GLY A 317 14.37 -8.51 -18.31
C GLY A 317 12.94 -8.11 -18.70
N TYR A 318 12.26 -7.26 -17.92
CA TYR A 318 10.94 -6.75 -18.28
C TYR A 318 11.04 -5.61 -19.29
N ASP A 319 10.03 -5.54 -20.16
CA ASP A 319 9.82 -4.40 -21.04
C ASP A 319 8.90 -3.37 -20.36
N VAL A 320 9.51 -2.41 -19.67
CA VAL A 320 8.82 -1.42 -18.83
C VAL A 320 7.80 -0.54 -19.54
N SER A 321 7.80 -0.48 -20.87
CA SER A 321 6.79 0.23 -21.66
C SER A 321 5.54 -0.59 -21.95
N SER A 322 5.59 -1.93 -21.84
CA SER A 322 4.51 -2.81 -22.30
C SER A 322 4.12 -3.89 -21.30
N ASP A 323 5.00 -4.23 -20.35
CA ASP A 323 4.76 -5.28 -19.37
C ASP A 323 3.95 -4.80 -18.18
N LEU A 324 3.05 -5.69 -17.76
CA LEU A 324 2.30 -5.58 -16.51
C LEU A 324 2.93 -6.50 -15.47
N ILE A 325 2.92 -6.02 -14.23
CA ILE A 325 3.41 -6.75 -13.06
C ILE A 325 2.29 -6.87 -12.04
N GLY A 326 2.32 -7.93 -11.22
CA GLY A 326 1.52 -8.01 -10.02
C GLY A 326 1.92 -6.94 -9.00
N VAL A 327 0.98 -6.09 -8.61
CA VAL A 327 1.22 -4.94 -7.72
C VAL A 327 0.96 -5.29 -6.26
N SER A 328 -0.01 -6.18 -5.99
CA SER A 328 -0.39 -6.57 -4.63
C SER A 328 -0.81 -8.04 -4.59
N GLY A 329 -1.07 -8.55 -3.39
CA GLY A 329 -1.60 -9.90 -3.17
C GLY A 329 -0.72 -11.02 -3.75
N ILE A 330 -1.37 -12.13 -4.10
CA ILE A 330 -0.73 -13.30 -4.74
C ILE A 330 -0.10 -12.92 -6.09
N GLU A 331 -0.71 -12.02 -6.87
CA GLU A 331 -0.14 -11.55 -8.14
C GLU A 331 1.29 -11.00 -7.96
N SER A 332 1.53 -10.24 -6.89
CA SER A 332 2.85 -9.68 -6.59
C SER A 332 3.78 -10.70 -5.91
N ALA A 333 3.27 -11.42 -4.91
CA ALA A 333 4.05 -12.39 -4.14
C ALA A 333 4.62 -13.52 -5.02
N PHE A 334 3.87 -13.94 -6.03
CA PHE A 334 4.24 -15.00 -6.97
C PHE A 334 4.48 -14.47 -8.39
N GLU A 335 4.87 -13.21 -8.55
CA GLU A 335 5.11 -12.59 -9.87
C GLU A 335 6.08 -13.41 -10.73
N ASN A 336 7.14 -13.98 -10.13
CA ASN A 336 8.13 -14.78 -10.87
C ASN A 336 7.57 -16.13 -11.35
N GLU A 337 6.61 -16.70 -10.61
CA GLU A 337 5.96 -17.96 -10.99
C GLU A 337 4.84 -17.70 -12.00
N LEU A 338 4.03 -16.67 -11.76
CA LEU A 338 2.88 -16.32 -12.59
C LEU A 338 3.28 -15.69 -13.93
N LYS A 339 4.42 -15.01 -14.02
CA LYS A 339 4.88 -14.42 -15.28
C LYS A 339 5.21 -15.51 -16.30
N GLY A 340 4.63 -15.40 -17.49
CA GLY A 340 5.02 -16.21 -18.63
C GLY A 340 6.28 -15.70 -19.32
N ASP A 341 7.01 -16.62 -19.95
CA ASP A 341 8.16 -16.30 -20.76
C ASP A 341 7.73 -15.89 -22.16
N LYS A 342 8.08 -14.64 -22.52
CA LYS A 342 7.72 -14.05 -23.80
C LYS A 342 8.32 -14.86 -24.95
N GLY A 343 7.49 -15.09 -25.95
CA GLY A 343 7.91 -15.53 -27.25
C GLY A 343 8.11 -14.34 -28.18
N GLY A 344 8.19 -14.63 -29.46
CA GLY A 344 8.12 -13.61 -30.48
C GLY A 344 8.57 -14.13 -31.83
N THR A 345 8.21 -13.36 -32.84
CA THR A 345 8.40 -13.74 -34.23
C THR A 345 9.33 -12.74 -34.90
N THR A 346 10.45 -13.22 -35.44
CA THR A 346 11.26 -12.46 -36.37
C THR A 346 10.58 -12.48 -37.73
N VAL A 347 10.08 -11.33 -38.14
CA VAL A 347 9.37 -11.12 -39.40
C VAL A 347 10.18 -10.22 -40.32
N LYS A 348 9.90 -10.31 -41.61
CA LYS A 348 10.31 -9.36 -42.62
C LYS A 348 9.16 -8.40 -42.85
N VAL A 349 9.47 -7.13 -43.02
CA VAL A 349 8.45 -6.09 -43.25
C VAL A 349 8.77 -5.22 -44.46
N ASN A 350 7.73 -4.66 -45.07
CA ASN A 350 7.88 -3.70 -46.15
C ASN A 350 8.00 -2.25 -45.65
N SER A 351 8.21 -1.31 -46.58
CA SER A 351 8.29 0.14 -46.33
C SER A 351 7.03 0.76 -45.68
N LYS A 352 5.88 0.09 -45.78
CA LYS A 352 4.61 0.44 -45.10
C LYS A 352 4.54 -0.09 -43.66
N GLY A 353 5.57 -0.81 -43.21
CA GLY A 353 5.64 -1.44 -41.90
C GLY A 353 4.88 -2.76 -41.77
N ARG A 354 4.35 -3.34 -42.86
CA ARG A 354 3.56 -4.58 -42.82
C ARG A 354 4.44 -5.81 -42.86
N VAL A 355 4.05 -6.83 -42.12
CA VAL A 355 4.64 -8.17 -42.14
C VAL A 355 4.44 -8.82 -43.52
N THR A 356 5.53 -9.23 -44.16
CA THR A 356 5.54 -9.91 -45.47
C THR A 356 5.96 -11.37 -45.37
N GLU A 357 6.81 -11.73 -44.41
CA GLU A 357 7.36 -13.07 -44.25
C GLU A 357 7.74 -13.34 -42.79
N GLU A 358 7.46 -14.53 -42.28
CA GLU A 358 7.94 -15.00 -40.97
C GLU A 358 9.25 -15.76 -41.16
N LEU A 359 10.32 -15.31 -40.50
CA LEU A 359 11.66 -15.88 -40.63
C LEU A 359 11.99 -16.87 -39.50
N PHE A 360 11.54 -16.57 -38.28
CA PHE A 360 11.79 -17.39 -37.10
C PHE A 360 10.77 -17.08 -36.02
N LYS A 361 10.26 -18.12 -35.34
CA LYS A 361 9.36 -17.97 -34.20
C LYS A 361 9.93 -18.63 -32.96
N LEU A 362 10.01 -17.84 -31.89
CA LEU A 362 10.24 -18.31 -30.53
C LEU A 362 8.87 -18.47 -29.88
N GLU A 363 8.50 -19.69 -29.50
CA GLU A 363 7.24 -19.93 -28.80
C GLU A 363 7.22 -19.25 -27.42
N SER A 364 6.07 -18.70 -27.05
CA SER A 364 5.85 -18.18 -25.70
C SER A 364 5.43 -19.31 -24.76
N TYR A 365 5.86 -19.25 -23.50
CA TYR A 365 5.51 -20.25 -22.49
C TYR A 365 4.69 -19.59 -21.37
N PRO A 366 3.50 -20.13 -21.05
CA PRO A 366 2.71 -19.62 -19.93
C PRO A 366 3.44 -19.76 -18.59
N GLY A 367 3.19 -18.84 -17.66
CA GLY A 367 3.68 -18.93 -16.30
C GLY A 367 3.05 -20.10 -15.52
N ASN A 368 3.67 -20.48 -14.41
CA ASN A 368 3.18 -21.50 -13.49
C ASN A 368 1.87 -21.09 -12.80
N ASP A 369 1.01 -22.07 -12.58
CA ASP A 369 -0.28 -21.95 -11.93
C ASP A 369 -0.13 -21.99 -10.39
N VAL A 370 -0.86 -21.14 -9.67
CA VAL A 370 -0.86 -21.05 -8.20
C VAL A 370 -2.21 -21.53 -7.65
N HIS A 371 -2.18 -22.48 -6.71
CA HIS A 371 -3.39 -23.02 -6.06
C HIS A 371 -3.45 -22.50 -4.62
N LEU A 372 -4.56 -21.84 -4.27
CA LEU A 372 -4.74 -21.23 -2.96
C LEU A 372 -5.44 -22.17 -1.97
N THR A 373 -5.26 -21.90 -0.69
CA THR A 373 -6.02 -22.52 0.40
C THR A 373 -7.41 -21.90 0.57
N ILE A 374 -7.65 -20.74 -0.04
CA ILE A 374 -8.93 -20.00 0.00
C ILE A 374 -10.06 -20.86 -0.58
N ASP A 375 -11.19 -20.95 0.11
CA ASP A 375 -12.45 -21.49 -0.45
C ASP A 375 -13.29 -20.31 -0.93
N LYS A 376 -13.58 -20.24 -2.24
CA LYS A 376 -14.31 -19.10 -2.82
C LYS A 376 -15.69 -18.90 -2.21
N ARG A 377 -16.37 -19.96 -1.77
CA ARG A 377 -17.73 -19.91 -1.19
C ARG A 377 -17.68 -19.35 0.22
N VAL A 378 -16.66 -19.74 0.99
CA VAL A 378 -16.42 -19.20 2.34
C VAL A 378 -15.99 -17.73 2.24
N GLN A 379 -15.09 -17.42 1.30
CA GLN A 379 -14.67 -16.06 0.99
C GLN A 379 -15.84 -15.15 0.58
N TYR A 380 -16.72 -15.63 -0.30
CA TYR A 380 -17.91 -14.90 -0.72
C TYR A 380 -18.85 -14.62 0.45
N ALA A 381 -19.16 -15.65 1.24
CA ALA A 381 -20.00 -15.51 2.43
C ALA A 381 -19.42 -14.49 3.42
N ALA A 382 -18.09 -14.50 3.61
CA ALA A 382 -17.39 -13.55 4.46
C ALA A 382 -17.49 -12.10 3.94
N GLN A 383 -17.24 -11.89 2.64
CA GLN A 383 -17.26 -10.55 2.02
C GLN A 383 -18.67 -9.93 2.02
N GLU A 384 -19.68 -10.68 1.59
CA GLU A 384 -21.05 -10.16 1.57
C GLU A 384 -21.60 -9.94 2.97
N ALA A 385 -21.32 -10.84 3.92
CA ALA A 385 -21.71 -10.62 5.30
C ALA A 385 -20.99 -9.41 5.93
N MET A 386 -19.73 -9.15 5.58
CA MET A 386 -19.01 -7.94 6.00
C MET A 386 -19.70 -6.68 5.47
N LYS A 387 -20.03 -6.65 4.17
CA LYS A 387 -20.73 -5.54 3.54
C LYS A 387 -22.09 -5.26 4.21
N ASP A 388 -22.92 -6.28 4.35
CA ASP A 388 -24.24 -6.16 4.99
C ASP A 388 -24.12 -5.72 6.46
N THR A 389 -23.10 -6.21 7.18
CA THR A 389 -22.85 -5.84 8.57
C THR A 389 -22.47 -4.38 8.70
N LEU A 390 -21.57 -3.89 7.84
CA LEU A 390 -21.18 -2.48 7.80
C LEU A 390 -22.38 -1.59 7.43
N GLU A 391 -23.18 -1.98 6.44
CA GLU A 391 -24.41 -1.26 6.07
C GLU A 391 -25.39 -1.15 7.25
N ARG A 392 -25.65 -2.27 7.94
CA ARG A 392 -26.52 -2.29 9.12
C ARG A 392 -25.99 -1.40 10.24
N ILE A 393 -24.70 -1.50 10.58
CA ILE A 393 -24.08 -0.71 11.64
C ILE A 393 -24.14 0.80 11.32
N ARG A 394 -23.97 1.19 10.05
CA ARG A 394 -24.16 2.59 9.62
C ARG A 394 -25.61 3.05 9.76
N GLN A 395 -26.59 2.20 9.42
CA GLN A 395 -28.01 2.51 9.62
C GLN A 395 -28.39 2.64 11.11
N GLU A 396 -27.68 1.95 12.01
CA GLU A 396 -27.79 2.08 13.46
C GLU A 396 -27.09 3.35 14.02
N GLY A 397 -26.56 4.21 13.13
CA GLY A 397 -26.01 5.52 13.48
C GLY A 397 -24.48 5.57 13.62
N GLN A 398 -23.76 4.47 13.37
CA GLN A 398 -22.29 4.46 13.37
C GLN A 398 -21.76 4.73 11.96
N ILE A 399 -21.89 5.98 11.49
CA ILE A 399 -21.58 6.37 10.10
C ILE A 399 -20.13 6.07 9.70
N GLY A 400 -19.19 6.11 10.65
CA GLY A 400 -17.77 5.83 10.41
C GLY A 400 -17.45 4.37 10.04
N ALA A 401 -18.39 3.43 10.25
CA ALA A 401 -18.21 2.01 9.97
C ALA A 401 -18.18 1.70 8.46
N THR A 402 -17.07 2.06 7.83
CA THR A 402 -16.85 2.00 6.38
C THR A 402 -15.79 0.97 5.99
N ARG A 403 -15.04 0.46 6.97
CA ARG A 403 -13.91 -0.47 6.80
C ARG A 403 -14.04 -1.66 7.73
N GLY A 404 -13.46 -2.78 7.32
CA GLY A 404 -13.40 -3.98 8.15
C GLY A 404 -12.50 -5.06 7.57
N ALA A 405 -12.18 -6.04 8.40
CA ALA A 405 -11.46 -7.23 7.97
C ALA A 405 -12.03 -8.50 8.64
N ALA A 406 -11.89 -9.63 7.95
CA ALA A 406 -12.21 -10.94 8.50
C ALA A 406 -11.16 -11.96 8.06
N VAL A 407 -10.73 -12.81 8.97
CA VAL A 407 -9.75 -13.87 8.69
C VAL A 407 -10.28 -15.18 9.27
N ALA A 408 -10.30 -16.22 8.44
CA ALA A 408 -10.63 -17.58 8.84
C ALA A 408 -9.41 -18.49 8.63
N ILE A 409 -8.89 -19.07 9.72
CA ILE A 409 -7.69 -19.92 9.72
C ILE A 409 -8.06 -21.30 10.26
N GLU A 410 -7.56 -22.34 9.61
CA GLU A 410 -7.64 -23.71 10.14
C GLU A 410 -6.72 -23.88 11.36
N ALA A 411 -7.30 -24.35 12.46
CA ALA A 411 -6.61 -24.40 13.75
C ALA A 411 -5.37 -25.29 13.75
N ASN A 412 -5.33 -26.34 12.94
CA ASN A 412 -4.31 -27.39 12.97
C ASN A 412 -3.36 -27.39 11.76
N THR A 413 -3.45 -26.39 10.88
CA THR A 413 -2.67 -26.37 9.63
C THR A 413 -2.06 -25.00 9.32
N GLY A 414 -2.63 -23.90 9.84
CA GLY A 414 -2.23 -22.54 9.46
C GLY A 414 -2.77 -22.09 8.10
N ARG A 415 -3.58 -22.92 7.43
CA ARG A 415 -4.22 -22.58 6.15
C ARG A 415 -5.24 -21.47 6.34
N ILE A 416 -5.14 -20.41 5.54
CA ILE A 416 -6.19 -19.37 5.47
C ILE A 416 -7.30 -19.84 4.51
N ILE A 417 -8.51 -19.95 5.01
CA ILE A 417 -9.68 -20.36 4.21
C ILE A 417 -10.43 -19.15 3.63
N ALA A 418 -10.41 -18.04 4.34
CA ALA A 418 -10.94 -16.77 3.86
C ALA A 418 -10.16 -15.60 4.48
N MET A 419 -9.90 -14.57 3.66
CA MET A 419 -9.27 -13.32 4.08
C MET A 419 -9.97 -12.15 3.39
N VAL A 420 -10.69 -11.36 4.19
CA VAL A 420 -11.47 -10.21 3.75
C VAL A 420 -10.78 -8.94 4.19
N SER A 421 -10.64 -8.00 3.26
CA SER A 421 -10.37 -6.59 3.51
C SER A 421 -11.47 -5.80 2.82
N TYR A 422 -12.13 -4.89 3.55
CA TYR A 422 -13.20 -4.05 3.02
C TYR A 422 -12.88 -2.56 3.30
N PRO A 423 -13.05 -1.66 2.33
CA PRO A 423 -13.64 -1.86 1.00
C PRO A 423 -12.78 -2.69 0.04
N ASP A 424 -13.43 -3.48 -0.81
CA ASP A 424 -12.77 -4.23 -1.89
C ASP A 424 -12.67 -3.39 -3.18
N TYR A 425 -12.18 -4.01 -4.26
CA TYR A 425 -12.06 -3.41 -5.59
C TYR A 425 -12.15 -4.47 -6.68
N ASN A 426 -12.41 -4.08 -7.92
CA ASN A 426 -12.42 -4.99 -9.07
C ASN A 426 -11.03 -5.00 -9.75
N PRO A 427 -10.25 -6.08 -9.69
CA PRO A 427 -8.92 -6.16 -10.31
C PRO A 427 -8.95 -6.06 -11.85
N ASN A 428 -10.09 -6.37 -12.49
CA ASN A 428 -10.24 -6.25 -13.95
C ASN A 428 -10.05 -4.80 -14.44
N LEU A 429 -10.31 -3.80 -13.60
CA LEU A 429 -10.15 -2.37 -13.94
C LEU A 429 -8.70 -1.98 -14.23
N PHE A 430 -7.74 -2.75 -13.74
CA PHE A 430 -6.30 -2.46 -13.87
C PHE A 430 -5.60 -3.37 -14.88
N SER A 431 -6.33 -4.35 -15.45
CA SER A 431 -5.77 -5.33 -16.38
C SER A 431 -5.45 -4.74 -17.76
N VAL A 432 -6.01 -3.56 -18.05
CA VAL A 432 -5.71 -2.76 -19.24
C VAL A 432 -5.22 -1.39 -18.75
N PRO A 433 -3.97 -0.99 -19.07
CA PRO A 433 -3.49 0.34 -18.72
C PRO A 433 -4.35 1.44 -19.36
N GLY A 434 -4.45 2.60 -18.69
CA GLY A 434 -5.18 3.77 -19.20
C GLY A 434 -6.70 3.61 -19.34
N SER A 435 -7.32 2.51 -18.88
CA SER A 435 -8.76 2.28 -19.04
C SER A 435 -9.65 2.86 -17.93
N LEU A 436 -9.05 3.34 -16.83
CA LEU A 436 -9.77 3.89 -15.68
C LEU A 436 -10.50 5.18 -16.04
N THR A 437 -11.70 5.37 -15.48
CA THR A 437 -12.38 6.67 -15.58
C THR A 437 -11.77 7.68 -14.59
N PRO A 438 -11.94 9.00 -14.81
CA PRO A 438 -11.48 10.02 -13.86
C PRO A 438 -12.02 9.78 -12.43
N GLU A 439 -13.25 9.31 -12.30
CA GLU A 439 -13.86 8.97 -11.01
C GLU A 439 -13.20 7.76 -10.35
N GLU A 440 -12.87 6.73 -11.13
CA GLU A 440 -12.14 5.56 -10.65
C GLU A 440 -10.71 5.93 -10.23
N THR A 441 -10.02 6.74 -11.02
CA THR A 441 -8.68 7.24 -10.66
C THR A 441 -8.72 8.05 -9.38
N GLN A 442 -9.69 8.98 -9.26
CA GLN A 442 -9.86 9.78 -8.05
C GLN A 442 -10.14 8.88 -6.84
N LYS A 443 -11.03 7.90 -6.97
CA LYS A 443 -11.36 6.96 -5.89
C LYS A 443 -10.15 6.16 -5.40
N TYR A 444 -9.34 5.64 -6.33
CA TYR A 444 -8.29 4.66 -6.00
C TYR A 444 -6.91 5.26 -5.75
N PHE A 445 -6.55 6.36 -6.40
CA PHE A 445 -5.19 6.91 -6.37
C PHE A 445 -5.08 8.36 -5.92
N SER A 446 -6.16 9.14 -6.05
CA SER A 446 -6.16 10.58 -5.72
C SER A 446 -7.46 11.02 -5.04
N PRO A 447 -7.77 10.49 -3.84
CA PRO A 447 -9.03 10.79 -3.18
C PRO A 447 -9.10 12.27 -2.76
N ASP A 448 -10.27 12.89 -2.94
CA ASP A 448 -10.54 14.24 -2.46
C ASP A 448 -10.84 14.21 -0.94
N LEU A 449 -9.77 14.26 -0.15
CA LEU A 449 -9.84 14.25 1.30
C LEU A 449 -10.47 15.53 1.87
N ASP A 450 -10.45 16.66 1.15
CA ASP A 450 -11.11 17.89 1.56
C ASP A 450 -12.63 17.73 1.56
N SER A 451 -13.19 17.28 0.43
CA SER A 451 -14.64 17.04 0.29
C SER A 451 -15.10 15.92 1.20
N PHE A 452 -14.36 14.79 1.23
CA PHE A 452 -14.67 13.68 2.11
C PHE A 452 -14.62 14.09 3.59
N GLY A 453 -13.59 14.83 4.01
CA GLY A 453 -13.43 15.28 5.39
C GLY A 453 -14.56 16.20 5.85
N LYS A 454 -15.00 17.15 5.01
CA LYS A 454 -16.15 18.02 5.32
C LYS A 454 -17.43 17.22 5.53
N GLU A 455 -17.71 16.26 4.65
CA GLU A 455 -18.87 15.38 4.77
C GLU A 455 -18.79 14.49 6.01
N TYR A 456 -17.61 13.91 6.27
CA TYR A 456 -17.36 13.07 7.43
C TYR A 456 -17.57 13.85 8.74
N ILE A 457 -17.04 15.06 8.86
CA ILE A 457 -17.22 15.93 10.03
C ILE A 457 -18.70 16.25 10.25
N ALA A 458 -19.43 16.59 9.18
CA ALA A 458 -20.85 16.90 9.26
C ALA A 458 -21.70 15.72 9.74
N LYS A 459 -21.30 14.48 9.40
CA LYS A 459 -22.03 13.26 9.80
C LYS A 459 -21.62 12.72 11.17
N THR A 460 -20.39 12.96 11.61
CA THR A 460 -19.83 12.39 12.85
C THR A 460 -19.77 13.39 14.01
N ASN A 461 -20.00 14.68 13.74
CA ASN A 461 -19.78 15.79 14.69
C ASN A 461 -18.35 15.84 15.24
N ALA A 462 -17.36 15.49 14.42
CA ALA A 462 -15.95 15.55 14.79
C ALA A 462 -15.54 16.99 15.19
N ALA A 463 -15.04 17.17 16.41
CA ALA A 463 -14.73 18.50 16.95
C ALA A 463 -13.43 19.11 16.42
N GLY A 464 -12.55 18.32 15.79
CA GLY A 464 -11.23 18.77 15.33
C GLY A 464 -11.21 19.54 14.02
N GLY A 465 -12.36 19.67 13.35
CA GLY A 465 -12.43 20.31 12.04
C GLY A 465 -11.57 19.59 10.99
N LEU A 466 -11.42 20.21 9.82
CA LEU A 466 -10.80 19.53 8.68
C LEU A 466 -9.30 19.28 8.88
N ASN A 467 -8.56 20.23 9.47
CA ASN A 467 -7.14 20.05 9.77
C ASN A 467 -6.89 19.06 10.91
N GLY A 468 -7.84 18.90 11.83
CA GLY A 468 -7.73 17.88 12.89
C GLY A 468 -7.95 16.47 12.38
N VAL A 469 -8.90 16.27 11.45
CA VAL A 469 -9.25 14.97 10.88
C VAL A 469 -8.30 14.56 9.73
N PHE A 470 -7.95 15.52 8.87
CA PHE A 470 -7.07 15.35 7.72
C PHE A 470 -6.03 16.49 7.71
N PRO A 471 -4.94 16.37 8.49
CA PRO A 471 -3.92 17.42 8.58
C PRO A 471 -3.30 17.71 7.22
N LEU A 472 -2.92 18.97 7.02
CA LEU A 472 -2.13 19.39 5.87
C LEU A 472 -0.68 18.98 6.10
N ASN A 473 -0.07 18.34 5.12
CA ASN A 473 1.36 18.16 5.05
C ASN A 473 1.99 19.50 4.66
N GLU A 474 2.88 20.03 5.50
CA GLU A 474 3.48 21.35 5.33
C GLU A 474 4.41 21.43 4.11
N GLU A 475 5.06 20.32 3.75
CA GLU A 475 5.99 20.25 2.61
C GLU A 475 5.26 20.21 1.26
N THR A 476 4.09 19.58 1.22
CA THR A 476 3.37 19.26 -0.03
C THR A 476 2.11 20.09 -0.20
N GLY A 477 1.60 20.69 0.87
CA GLY A 477 0.32 21.41 0.92
C GLY A 477 -0.90 20.51 0.72
N LEU A 478 -0.72 19.18 0.67
CA LEU A 478 -1.79 18.20 0.50
C LEU A 478 -2.26 17.66 1.84
N ARG A 479 -3.54 17.27 1.91
CA ARG A 479 -4.08 16.59 3.10
C ARG A 479 -3.64 15.14 3.18
N GLU A 480 -3.48 14.65 4.40
CA GLU A 480 -3.10 13.26 4.68
C GLU A 480 -4.12 12.54 5.57
N ASP A 481 -4.36 11.26 5.29
CA ASP A 481 -5.17 10.38 6.13
C ASP A 481 -4.33 9.67 7.20
N LYS A 482 -3.75 10.45 8.12
CA LYS A 482 -2.88 9.89 9.19
C LYS A 482 -3.61 8.94 10.14
N TYR A 483 -4.92 9.09 10.26
CA TYR A 483 -5.71 8.36 11.23
C TYR A 483 -6.49 7.19 10.62
N ASP A 484 -6.36 6.88 9.33
CA ASP A 484 -7.11 5.81 8.64
C ASP A 484 -8.64 6.03 8.72
N ILE A 485 -9.07 7.25 8.39
CA ILE A 485 -10.46 7.72 8.34
C ILE A 485 -11.03 7.64 6.93
N TYR A 486 -10.19 7.59 5.90
CA TYR A 486 -10.61 7.32 4.54
C TYR A 486 -10.68 5.81 4.27
N PRO A 487 -11.73 5.28 3.62
CA PRO A 487 -11.85 3.84 3.37
C PRO A 487 -10.97 3.43 2.18
N ARG A 488 -9.75 2.93 2.46
CA ARG A 488 -8.73 2.65 1.45
C ARG A 488 -8.88 1.25 0.84
N SER A 489 -9.28 1.15 -0.42
CA SER A 489 -9.47 -0.15 -1.10
C SER A 489 -8.19 -0.98 -1.29
N PHE A 490 -7.03 -0.34 -1.47
CA PHE A 490 -5.76 -1.05 -1.67
C PHE A 490 -5.02 -1.38 -0.37
N PHE A 491 -5.46 -0.82 0.77
CA PHE A 491 -4.89 -1.17 2.06
C PHE A 491 -5.50 -2.49 2.54
N ASN A 492 -4.67 -3.50 2.75
CA ASN A 492 -5.15 -4.80 3.23
C ASN A 492 -5.33 -4.74 4.76
N TYR A 493 -6.55 -4.43 5.21
CA TYR A 493 -6.88 -4.35 6.63
C TYR A 493 -6.64 -5.67 7.38
N ALA A 494 -6.65 -6.82 6.70
CA ALA A 494 -6.39 -8.12 7.33
C ALA A 494 -4.91 -8.36 7.66
N THR A 495 -3.99 -7.88 6.82
CA THR A 495 -2.55 -8.14 6.95
C THR A 495 -1.72 -6.91 7.33
N GLN A 496 -2.25 -5.69 7.15
CA GLN A 496 -1.52 -4.45 7.41
C GLN A 496 -2.18 -3.58 8.48
N GLY A 497 -3.49 -3.79 8.74
CA GLY A 497 -4.23 -3.05 9.76
C GLY A 497 -3.79 -3.45 11.18
N LEU A 498 -2.95 -2.64 11.82
CA LEU A 498 -2.59 -2.82 13.22
C LEU A 498 -3.71 -2.27 14.11
N ILE A 499 -4.38 -3.15 14.84
CA ILE A 499 -5.47 -2.79 15.74
C ILE A 499 -5.19 -3.23 17.17
N PRO A 500 -5.60 -2.44 18.18
CA PRO A 500 -5.57 -2.91 19.54
C PRO A 500 -6.55 -4.09 19.71
N PRO A 501 -6.12 -5.20 20.33
CA PRO A 501 -6.98 -6.37 20.49
C PRO A 501 -8.12 -6.09 21.50
N GLY A 502 -7.84 -5.33 22.56
CA GLY A 502 -8.75 -5.16 23.68
C GLY A 502 -9.13 -6.50 24.29
N SER A 503 -10.40 -6.67 24.66
CA SER A 503 -10.87 -7.88 25.39
C SER A 503 -10.70 -9.21 24.64
N VAL A 504 -10.40 -9.22 23.32
CA VAL A 504 -10.02 -10.47 22.64
C VAL A 504 -8.64 -10.96 23.05
N PHE A 505 -7.85 -10.19 23.82
CA PHE A 505 -6.54 -10.62 24.36
C PHE A 505 -6.65 -11.46 25.64
N LYS A 506 -7.74 -11.31 26.39
CA LYS A 506 -7.97 -11.99 27.69
C LYS A 506 -7.81 -13.52 27.69
N PRO A 507 -8.17 -14.27 26.63
CA PRO A 507 -7.86 -15.70 26.56
C PRO A 507 -6.36 -16.01 26.67
N LEU A 508 -5.50 -15.16 26.08
CA LEU A 508 -4.05 -15.28 26.22
C LEU A 508 -3.61 -15.02 27.67
N THR A 509 -4.07 -13.91 28.28
CA THR A 509 -3.79 -13.61 29.69
C THR A 509 -4.26 -14.74 30.62
N SER A 510 -5.41 -15.35 30.30
CA SER A 510 -5.95 -16.49 31.05
C SER A 510 -4.99 -17.68 31.03
N ILE A 511 -4.50 -18.06 29.84
CA ILE A 511 -3.61 -19.23 29.75
C ILE A 511 -2.27 -18.96 30.42
N ILE A 512 -1.74 -17.74 30.31
CA ILE A 512 -0.50 -17.34 31.01
C ILE A 512 -0.70 -17.43 32.53
N GLY A 513 -1.81 -16.87 33.04
CA GLY A 513 -2.11 -16.89 34.47
C GLY A 513 -2.24 -18.32 35.04
N LEU A 514 -2.85 -19.23 34.27
CA LEU A 514 -2.96 -20.64 34.64
C LEU A 514 -1.62 -21.39 34.57
N GLN A 515 -0.77 -21.10 33.57
CA GLN A 515 0.53 -21.74 33.41
C GLN A 515 1.53 -21.30 34.49
N GLU A 516 1.51 -20.02 34.87
CA GLU A 516 2.32 -19.48 35.96
C GLU A 516 1.76 -19.83 37.36
N GLY A 517 0.57 -20.43 37.41
CA GLY A 517 -0.11 -20.82 38.64
C GLY A 517 -0.52 -19.64 39.51
N VAL A 518 -0.70 -18.45 38.93
CA VAL A 518 -1.19 -17.26 39.64
C VAL A 518 -2.71 -17.21 39.76
N ILE A 519 -3.41 -18.04 38.99
CA ILE A 519 -4.84 -18.32 39.11
C ILE A 519 -5.13 -19.81 38.91
N THR A 520 -6.30 -20.26 39.35
CA THR A 520 -6.87 -21.56 38.97
C THR A 520 -8.23 -21.39 38.27
N PRO A 521 -8.74 -22.39 37.52
CA PRO A 521 -10.01 -22.25 36.80
C PRO A 521 -11.23 -21.93 37.68
N ASN A 522 -11.17 -22.30 38.96
CA ASN A 522 -12.28 -22.16 39.92
C ASN A 522 -12.01 -21.08 40.97
N GLU A 523 -10.88 -20.37 40.88
CA GLU A 523 -10.55 -19.33 41.83
C GLU A 523 -11.49 -18.12 41.65
N ILE A 524 -12.02 -17.63 42.77
CA ILE A 524 -12.96 -16.53 42.79
C ILE A 524 -12.24 -15.22 43.09
N ILE A 525 -12.35 -14.25 42.18
CA ILE A 525 -12.00 -12.84 42.39
C ILE A 525 -13.29 -12.03 42.40
N VAL A 526 -13.44 -11.14 43.38
CA VAL A 526 -14.68 -10.35 43.56
C VAL A 526 -14.52 -8.99 42.89
N ASP A 527 -15.26 -8.77 41.80
CA ASP A 527 -15.30 -7.47 41.12
C ASP A 527 -16.04 -6.44 41.98
N ARG A 528 -15.30 -5.42 42.43
CA ARG A 528 -15.79 -4.28 43.24
C ARG A 528 -16.08 -3.03 42.41
N GLY A 529 -15.95 -3.10 41.08
CA GLY A 529 -16.17 -1.99 40.16
C GLY A 529 -14.91 -1.17 39.88
N GLU A 530 -14.32 -0.56 40.92
CA GLU A 530 -13.04 0.16 40.83
C GLU A 530 -11.92 -0.70 41.43
N PHE A 531 -10.83 -0.89 40.69
CA PHE A 531 -9.69 -1.68 41.14
C PHE A 531 -8.73 -0.82 41.96
N LYS A 532 -8.97 -0.75 43.27
CA LYS A 532 -8.13 -0.02 44.26
C LYS A 532 -7.29 -0.95 45.12
N GLU A 533 -7.05 -2.15 44.63
CA GLU A 533 -6.27 -3.16 45.34
C GLU A 533 -4.77 -2.84 45.20
N HIS A 534 -3.98 -3.25 46.19
CA HIS A 534 -2.50 -3.15 46.18
C HIS A 534 -1.92 -1.72 46.01
N PRO A 535 -2.39 -0.70 46.78
CA PRO A 535 -1.92 0.69 46.66
C PRO A 535 -0.42 0.84 46.93
N ASP A 536 0.19 -0.04 47.73
CA ASP A 536 1.63 -0.04 48.01
C ASP A 536 2.48 -0.31 46.76
N VAL A 537 1.92 -0.97 45.73
CA VAL A 537 2.62 -1.33 44.48
C VAL A 537 2.13 -0.51 43.31
N LEU A 538 0.83 -0.25 43.22
CA LEU A 538 0.20 0.42 42.09
C LEU A 538 0.01 1.94 42.30
N GLY A 539 0.15 2.40 43.54
CA GLY A 539 -0.05 3.78 43.94
C GLY A 539 -1.48 4.06 44.43
N GLU A 540 -1.60 4.93 45.44
CA GLU A 540 -2.87 5.32 46.09
C GLU A 540 -3.92 5.91 45.12
N GLY A 541 -3.46 6.53 44.03
CA GLY A 541 -4.34 7.10 43.00
C GLY A 541 -4.78 6.11 41.92
N PHE A 542 -4.25 4.88 41.90
CA PHE A 542 -4.54 3.92 40.84
C PHE A 542 -5.88 3.23 41.07
N ALA A 543 -6.85 3.52 40.20
CA ALA A 543 -8.21 3.02 40.32
C ALA A 543 -8.88 2.74 38.96
N PRO A 544 -8.31 1.90 38.07
CA PRO A 544 -8.94 1.60 36.81
C PRO A 544 -10.30 0.91 37.03
N GLN A 545 -11.25 1.20 36.14
CA GLN A 545 -12.65 0.81 36.33
C GLN A 545 -13.02 -0.35 35.40
N CYS A 546 -13.82 -1.28 35.92
CA CYS A 546 -14.47 -2.29 35.09
C CYS A 546 -15.54 -1.63 34.20
N MET A 547 -15.68 -2.07 32.95
CA MET A 547 -16.61 -1.47 31.97
C MET A 547 -18.08 -1.46 32.44
N ILE A 548 -18.51 -2.46 33.22
CA ILE A 548 -19.87 -2.48 33.78
C ILE A 548 -20.09 -1.36 34.80
N TYR A 549 -19.03 -0.99 35.52
CA TYR A 549 -19.08 0.08 36.52
C TYR A 549 -19.18 1.46 35.87
N THR A 550 -18.44 1.70 34.79
CA THR A 550 -18.53 2.97 34.04
C THR A 550 -19.89 3.16 33.37
N THR A 551 -20.50 2.07 32.89
CA THR A 551 -21.75 2.12 32.12
C THR A 551 -23.01 2.09 32.99
N SER A 552 -23.00 1.37 34.11
CA SER A 552 -24.21 1.10 34.90
C SER A 552 -24.01 1.22 36.42
N ARG A 553 -22.82 1.61 36.88
CA ARG A 553 -22.44 1.63 38.31
C ARG A 553 -22.67 0.29 39.03
N SER A 554 -22.72 -0.81 38.27
CA SER A 554 -22.87 -2.18 38.76
C SER A 554 -21.51 -2.91 38.76
N THR A 555 -21.47 -4.13 39.30
CA THR A 555 -20.26 -4.99 39.30
C THR A 555 -20.61 -6.43 38.92
N HIS A 556 -19.64 -7.24 38.50
CA HIS A 556 -19.86 -8.67 38.23
C HIS A 556 -19.88 -9.54 39.49
N GLY A 557 -19.49 -8.99 40.65
CA GLY A 557 -19.38 -9.69 41.93
C GLY A 557 -18.37 -10.85 41.89
N ALA A 558 -18.66 -11.92 42.63
CA ALA A 558 -17.84 -13.14 42.65
C ALA A 558 -17.71 -13.74 41.24
N THR A 559 -16.47 -13.84 40.76
CA THR A 559 -16.15 -14.19 39.37
C THR A 559 -15.01 -15.20 39.32
N ASP A 560 -15.24 -16.36 38.72
CA ASP A 560 -14.19 -17.33 38.34
C ASP A 560 -13.69 -17.06 36.91
N LEU A 561 -12.72 -17.85 36.43
CA LEU A 561 -12.16 -17.68 35.09
C LEU A 561 -13.22 -17.78 33.99
N ARG A 562 -14.13 -18.76 34.08
CA ARG A 562 -15.16 -19.02 33.07
C ARG A 562 -16.11 -17.84 32.97
N LYS A 563 -16.60 -17.37 34.11
CA LYS A 563 -17.44 -16.19 34.21
C LYS A 563 -16.67 -14.95 33.77
N ALA A 564 -15.40 -14.79 34.13
CA ALA A 564 -14.57 -13.65 33.73
C ALA A 564 -14.46 -13.52 32.20
N LEU A 565 -14.28 -14.64 31.49
CA LEU A 565 -14.30 -14.68 30.02
C LEU A 565 -15.69 -14.38 29.46
N GLN A 566 -16.74 -15.00 30.01
CA GLN A 566 -18.14 -14.84 29.61
C GLN A 566 -18.60 -13.37 29.67
N VAL A 567 -18.39 -12.72 30.83
CA VAL A 567 -18.85 -11.34 31.08
C VAL A 567 -17.76 -10.31 30.78
N SER A 568 -16.59 -10.75 30.31
CA SER A 568 -15.46 -9.90 29.97
C SER A 568 -14.98 -9.01 31.13
N CYS A 569 -14.95 -9.52 32.35
CA CYS A 569 -14.64 -8.76 33.57
C CYS A 569 -13.20 -8.21 33.57
N ASN A 570 -13.00 -6.89 33.41
CA ASN A 570 -11.65 -6.29 33.45
C ASN A 570 -10.99 -6.46 34.82
N TYR A 571 -11.75 -6.28 35.90
CA TYR A 571 -11.24 -6.35 37.28
C TYR A 571 -10.51 -7.68 37.55
N TYR A 572 -11.07 -8.80 37.08
CA TYR A 572 -10.44 -10.12 37.21
C TYR A 572 -9.02 -10.14 36.58
N TYR A 573 -8.87 -9.57 35.38
CA TYR A 573 -7.59 -9.56 34.69
C TYR A 573 -6.61 -8.52 35.24
N TYR A 574 -7.09 -7.40 35.80
CA TYR A 574 -6.23 -6.47 36.52
C TYR A 574 -5.51 -7.16 37.67
N GLU A 575 -6.24 -7.98 38.44
CA GLU A 575 -5.66 -8.82 39.48
C GLU A 575 -4.68 -9.87 38.91
N VAL A 576 -4.99 -10.51 37.77
CA VAL A 576 -4.07 -11.45 37.11
C VAL A 576 -2.76 -10.75 36.70
N GLY A 577 -2.84 -9.55 36.10
CA GLY A 577 -1.67 -8.76 35.71
C GLY A 577 -0.79 -8.40 36.91
N TYR A 578 -1.41 -7.92 38.00
CA TYR A 578 -0.71 -7.67 39.26
C TYR A 578 -0.03 -8.94 39.79
N ARG A 579 -0.73 -10.08 39.83
CA ARG A 579 -0.15 -11.33 40.35
C ARG A 579 1.00 -11.84 39.50
N LEU A 580 0.93 -11.71 38.17
CA LEU A 580 2.05 -12.03 37.26
C LEU A 580 3.27 -11.16 37.57
N TYR A 581 3.07 -9.86 37.76
CA TYR A 581 4.14 -8.93 38.14
C TYR A 581 4.81 -9.35 39.46
N MET A 582 4.01 -9.65 40.49
CA MET A 582 4.52 -10.07 41.80
C MET A 582 5.24 -11.42 41.72
N LYS A 583 4.66 -12.39 41.00
CA LYS A 583 5.23 -13.73 40.81
C LYS A 583 6.62 -13.67 40.18
N ASN A 584 6.82 -12.75 39.23
CA ASN A 584 8.07 -12.58 38.50
C ASN A 584 9.03 -11.57 39.15
N GLY A 585 8.82 -11.26 40.44
CA GLY A 585 9.79 -10.56 41.28
C GLY A 585 9.62 -9.05 41.32
N ALA A 586 8.47 -8.50 40.91
CA ALA A 586 8.07 -7.11 41.08
C ALA A 586 9.16 -6.09 40.68
N ASN A 587 9.76 -6.30 39.52
CA ASN A 587 10.82 -5.47 38.95
C ASN A 587 10.54 -5.20 37.47
N ILE A 588 11.39 -4.40 36.81
CA ILE A 588 11.22 -4.03 35.40
C ILE A 588 11.09 -5.26 34.49
N GLY A 589 11.89 -6.32 34.71
CA GLY A 589 11.79 -7.55 33.91
C GLY A 589 10.50 -8.36 34.15
N ALA A 590 9.76 -8.05 35.22
CA ALA A 590 8.43 -8.59 35.48
C ALA A 590 7.33 -7.86 34.69
N LEU A 591 7.58 -6.66 34.15
CA LEU A 591 6.65 -5.97 33.25
C LEU A 591 6.47 -6.76 31.94
N ASP A 592 7.49 -7.52 31.53
CA ASP A 592 7.47 -8.36 30.32
C ASP A 592 6.84 -9.74 30.54
N SER A 593 6.19 -9.98 31.68
CA SER A 593 5.67 -11.31 32.04
C SER A 593 4.69 -11.86 30.99
N ILE A 594 3.83 -11.00 30.44
CA ILE A 594 2.87 -11.35 29.40
C ILE A 594 3.58 -11.49 28.04
N ALA A 595 4.48 -10.55 27.72
CA ALA A 595 5.21 -10.49 26.46
C ALA A 595 5.94 -11.80 26.12
N LYS A 596 6.65 -12.36 27.10
CA LYS A 596 7.44 -13.61 26.96
C LYS A 596 6.61 -14.80 26.48
N TYR A 597 5.32 -14.84 26.83
CA TYR A 597 4.39 -15.84 26.34
C TYR A 597 3.74 -15.39 25.02
N ALA A 598 3.30 -14.14 24.93
CA ALA A 598 2.65 -13.59 23.74
C ALA A 598 3.49 -13.77 22.47
N TRP A 599 4.82 -13.62 22.55
CA TRP A 599 5.74 -13.87 21.44
C TRP A 599 5.70 -15.31 20.92
N LYS A 600 5.53 -16.30 21.80
CA LYS A 600 5.37 -17.72 21.42
C LYS A 600 4.03 -17.97 20.71
N PHE A 601 3.01 -17.18 21.02
CA PHE A 601 1.71 -17.20 20.35
C PHE A 601 1.68 -16.38 19.04
N GLY A 602 2.77 -15.69 18.68
CA GLY A 602 2.86 -14.89 17.44
C GLY A 602 2.38 -13.45 17.56
N LEU A 603 2.27 -12.96 18.80
CA LEU A 603 1.89 -11.58 19.12
C LEU A 603 3.13 -10.80 19.54
N GLY A 604 3.84 -10.24 18.55
CA GLY A 604 5.11 -9.56 18.77
C GLY A 604 6.33 -10.47 18.71
N VAL A 605 7.50 -9.85 18.81
CA VAL A 605 8.80 -10.51 18.94
C VAL A 605 9.59 -9.84 20.03
N ASP A 606 10.54 -10.57 20.61
CA ASP A 606 11.51 -9.98 21.53
C ASP A 606 12.32 -8.91 20.78
N PRO A 607 12.28 -7.62 21.20
CA PRO A 607 12.98 -6.53 20.51
C PRO A 607 14.50 -6.69 20.51
N GLU A 608 15.07 -7.51 21.41
CA GLU A 608 16.50 -7.81 21.43
C GLU A 608 16.87 -9.02 20.56
N SER A 609 15.87 -9.75 20.06
CA SER A 609 16.09 -10.93 19.24
C SER A 609 16.30 -10.62 17.76
N LYS A 610 16.93 -11.56 17.04
CA LYS A 610 17.05 -11.53 15.56
C LYS A 610 15.92 -12.31 14.88
N GLN A 611 14.83 -12.61 15.59
CA GLN A 611 13.71 -13.36 15.01
C GLN A 611 13.04 -12.55 13.91
N ASN A 612 12.61 -13.23 12.85
CA ASN A 612 11.84 -12.58 11.79
C ASN A 612 10.43 -12.29 12.30
N ALA A 613 10.06 -11.01 12.32
CA ALA A 613 8.74 -10.54 12.73
C ALA A 613 7.73 -10.79 11.60
N SER A 614 7.20 -12.01 11.52
CA SER A 614 6.29 -12.45 10.44
C SER A 614 5.40 -13.60 10.91
N THR A 615 4.19 -13.69 10.36
CA THR A 615 3.32 -14.88 10.49
C THR A 615 3.69 -15.99 9.51
N GLY A 616 4.56 -15.66 8.53
CA GLY A 616 4.99 -16.51 7.44
C GLY A 616 4.13 -16.42 6.18
N LEU A 617 3.16 -15.51 6.16
CA LEU A 617 2.26 -15.27 5.04
C LEU A 617 3.04 -14.79 3.80
N GLU A 618 2.58 -15.18 2.62
CA GLU A 618 3.30 -14.93 1.36
C GLU A 618 3.13 -13.50 0.83
N VAL A 619 2.08 -12.80 1.28
CA VAL A 619 1.79 -11.42 0.89
C VAL A 619 2.29 -10.42 1.92
N ASN A 620 2.43 -9.16 1.53
CA ASN A 620 2.89 -8.10 2.43
C ASN A 620 2.03 -8.02 3.71
N GLU A 621 2.70 -8.05 4.86
CA GLU A 621 2.11 -7.95 6.19
C GLU A 621 2.86 -6.93 7.05
N ASN A 622 2.10 -6.23 7.89
CA ASN A 622 2.67 -5.54 9.03
C ASN A 622 2.72 -6.51 10.21
N PHE A 623 3.70 -6.35 11.10
CA PHE A 623 3.80 -7.19 12.27
C PHE A 623 3.67 -6.37 13.55
N GLY A 624 2.63 -6.68 14.30
CA GLY A 624 2.31 -6.01 15.56
C GLY A 624 3.24 -6.36 16.71
N GLN A 625 3.19 -5.57 17.78
CA GLN A 625 3.99 -5.76 18.99
C GLN A 625 3.10 -5.76 20.23
N THR A 626 3.37 -6.70 21.13
CA THR A 626 2.76 -6.76 22.46
C THR A 626 3.47 -5.80 23.39
N TYR A 627 2.80 -5.32 24.44
CA TYR A 627 3.49 -4.53 25.46
C TYR A 627 4.71 -5.29 26.00
N ASN A 628 5.83 -4.59 26.01
CA ASN A 628 7.06 -4.96 26.72
C ASN A 628 7.76 -3.64 27.07
N PHE A 629 8.58 -3.67 28.11
CA PHE A 629 9.18 -2.49 28.70
C PHE A 629 9.98 -1.66 27.68
N GLU A 630 10.85 -2.29 26.89
CA GLU A 630 11.71 -1.58 25.93
C GLU A 630 10.90 -0.95 24.79
N SER A 631 9.95 -1.69 24.22
CA SER A 631 9.09 -1.16 23.16
C SER A 631 8.17 -0.05 23.67
N TRP A 632 7.66 -0.18 24.90
CA TRP A 632 6.84 0.83 25.56
C TRP A 632 7.63 2.12 25.79
N LYS A 633 8.82 2.01 26.38
CA LYS A 633 9.71 3.14 26.62
C LYS A 633 10.01 3.88 25.31
N ASN A 634 10.39 3.16 24.26
CA ASN A 634 10.69 3.76 22.96
C ASN A 634 9.49 4.44 22.32
N ARG A 635 8.28 3.86 22.47
CA ARG A 635 7.04 4.47 21.97
C ARG A 635 6.58 5.66 22.81
N PHE A 636 6.87 5.65 24.11
CA PHE A 636 6.43 6.68 25.04
C PHE A 636 7.27 7.94 24.93
N ILE A 637 8.60 7.82 24.77
CA ILE A 637 9.55 8.95 24.73
C ILE A 637 9.16 10.09 23.77
N PRO A 638 8.73 9.84 22.51
CA PRO A 638 8.28 10.92 21.63
C PRO A 638 7.08 11.70 22.20
N SER A 639 6.12 11.02 22.84
CA SER A 639 4.96 11.68 23.47
C SER A 639 5.35 12.56 24.65
N VAL A 640 6.40 12.17 25.38
CA VAL A 640 6.97 12.97 26.48
C VAL A 640 7.47 14.32 25.98
N MET A 641 8.02 14.39 24.76
CA MET A 641 8.51 15.65 24.20
C MET A 641 7.38 16.63 23.89
N PHE A 642 6.24 16.14 23.39
CA PHE A 642 5.07 16.98 23.17
C PHE A 642 4.51 17.53 24.49
N GLN A 643 4.36 16.66 25.49
CA GLN A 643 3.91 17.09 26.83
C GLN A 643 4.85 18.13 27.43
N LEU A 644 6.17 17.93 27.30
CA LEU A 644 7.16 18.88 27.81
C LEU A 644 7.03 20.26 27.15
N VAL A 645 6.86 20.31 25.82
CA VAL A 645 6.66 21.56 25.09
C VAL A 645 5.45 22.31 25.64
N ASP A 646 4.33 21.62 25.84
CA ASP A 646 3.10 22.23 26.36
C ASP A 646 3.28 22.74 27.79
N TYR A 647 3.96 21.99 28.65
CA TYR A 647 4.27 22.42 30.01
C TYR A 647 5.15 23.68 30.01
N LEU A 648 6.22 23.71 29.22
CA LEU A 648 7.13 24.86 29.17
C LEU A 648 6.45 26.13 28.65
N LYS A 649 5.50 26.00 27.71
CA LYS A 649 4.69 27.13 27.21
C LYS A 649 3.75 27.71 28.27
N THR A 650 3.44 26.98 29.34
CA THR A 650 2.61 27.49 30.44
C THR A 650 3.38 28.33 31.47
N GLY A 651 4.71 28.21 31.51
CA GLY A 651 5.55 28.88 32.51
C GLY A 651 5.39 28.34 33.94
N ASN A 652 4.79 27.16 34.10
CA ASN A 652 4.48 26.59 35.40
C ASN A 652 4.60 25.06 35.38
N TYR A 653 5.47 24.53 36.23
CA TYR A 653 5.58 23.09 36.46
C TYR A 653 4.94 22.72 37.81
N ASN A 654 3.78 22.06 37.74
CA ASN A 654 2.98 21.50 38.85
C ASN A 654 2.68 22.47 40.02
N GLY A 655 2.73 23.79 39.79
CA GLY A 655 2.51 24.80 40.84
C GLY A 655 3.67 24.93 41.83
N CYS A 656 4.81 24.31 41.53
CA CYS A 656 5.99 24.30 42.39
C CYS A 656 7.14 25.12 41.82
N VAL A 657 7.29 25.16 40.48
CA VAL A 657 8.35 25.91 39.80
C VAL A 657 7.70 26.85 38.77
N TYR A 658 8.02 28.13 38.85
CA TYR A 658 7.47 29.18 37.98
C TYR A 658 8.60 29.83 37.19
N PHE A 659 8.37 30.05 35.90
CA PHE A 659 9.33 30.64 34.98
C PHE A 659 8.61 31.36 33.83
N VAL A 660 9.32 32.22 33.12
CA VAL A 660 8.81 32.85 31.89
C VAL A 660 8.61 31.76 30.83
N PRO A 661 7.43 31.69 30.17
CA PRO A 661 7.15 30.68 29.15
C PRO A 661 8.29 30.49 28.14
N LEU A 662 8.69 29.24 27.95
CA LEU A 662 9.76 28.87 27.02
C LEU A 662 9.21 27.98 25.91
N ASP A 663 9.43 28.38 24.66
CA ASP A 663 9.04 27.58 23.51
C ASP A 663 10.24 26.82 22.92
N ILE A 664 10.19 25.49 23.02
CA ILE A 664 11.18 24.59 22.45
C ILE A 664 10.64 23.82 21.23
N GLU A 665 9.47 24.17 20.68
CA GLU A 665 8.92 23.54 19.48
C GLU A 665 9.81 23.75 18.26
N LYS A 666 9.79 22.81 17.30
CA LYS A 666 10.54 22.94 16.04
C LYS A 666 9.83 23.98 15.17
N SER A 667 10.55 24.99 14.70
CA SER A 667 10.04 25.96 13.71
C SER A 667 11.05 26.17 12.60
N GLU A 668 10.59 26.19 11.35
CA GLU A 668 11.42 26.54 10.19
C GLU A 668 11.79 28.03 10.13
N SER A 669 11.10 28.86 10.93
CA SER A 669 11.42 30.28 11.09
C SER A 669 12.48 30.57 12.15
N ASP A 670 12.90 29.55 12.90
CA ASP A 670 13.99 29.67 13.86
C ASP A 670 15.33 29.88 13.12
N SER A 671 16.26 30.62 13.73
CA SER A 671 17.64 30.67 13.25
C SER A 671 18.31 29.29 13.38
N GLU A 672 19.29 28.99 12.52
CA GLU A 672 20.06 27.74 12.58
C GLU A 672 20.64 27.49 13.98
N GLU A 673 21.17 28.54 14.62
CA GLU A 673 21.67 28.50 16.00
C GLU A 673 20.60 28.13 17.03
N LEU A 674 19.36 28.63 16.87
CA LEU A 674 18.24 28.32 17.76
C LEU A 674 17.72 26.89 17.52
N MET A 675 17.66 26.44 16.27
CA MET A 675 17.30 25.07 15.91
C MET A 675 18.26 24.06 16.54
N ASP A 676 19.57 24.31 16.43
CA ASP A 676 20.61 23.46 17.01
C ASP A 676 20.54 23.43 18.54
N ALA A 677 20.30 24.59 19.18
CA ALA A 677 20.18 24.66 20.63
C ALA A 677 18.95 23.89 21.14
N LYS A 678 17.78 24.04 20.48
CA LYS A 678 16.57 23.27 20.79
C LYS A 678 16.78 21.78 20.59
N LYS A 679 17.49 21.39 19.52
CA LYS A 679 17.81 19.99 19.23
C LYS A 679 18.73 19.39 20.29
N ALA A 680 19.81 20.08 20.66
CA ALA A 680 20.75 19.62 21.69
C ALA A 680 20.06 19.36 23.04
N LEU A 681 19.17 20.27 23.46
CA LEU A 681 18.37 20.11 24.67
C LEU A 681 17.48 18.85 24.59
N LYS A 682 16.71 18.69 23.50
CA LYS A 682 15.83 17.53 23.29
C LYS A 682 16.60 16.21 23.22
N ASP A 683 17.77 16.20 22.58
CA ASP A 683 18.63 15.03 22.47
C ASP A 683 19.12 14.58 23.86
N LYS A 684 19.51 15.51 24.74
CA LYS A 684 19.90 15.19 26.13
C LYS A 684 18.75 14.56 26.92
N ILE A 685 17.54 15.12 26.80
CA ILE A 685 16.35 14.61 27.50
C ILE A 685 15.97 13.21 26.98
N THR A 686 15.92 13.06 25.65
CA THR A 686 15.63 11.78 24.98
C THR A 686 16.67 10.72 25.36
N THR A 687 17.95 11.09 25.42
CA THR A 687 19.04 10.20 25.85
C THR A 687 18.88 9.78 27.32
N ALA A 688 18.51 10.71 28.20
CA ALA A 688 18.29 10.40 29.61
C ALA A 688 17.12 9.40 29.79
N LEU A 689 16.01 9.62 29.09
CA LEU A 689 14.84 8.72 29.12
C LEU A 689 15.13 7.35 28.50
N GLY A 690 15.91 7.30 27.40
CA GLY A 690 16.29 6.04 26.76
C GLY A 690 17.10 5.11 27.69
N LYS A 691 17.82 5.69 28.66
CA LYS A 691 18.60 4.95 29.67
C LYS A 691 17.76 4.44 30.84
N VAL A 692 16.48 4.79 30.94
CA VAL A 692 15.58 4.29 31.99
C VAL A 692 15.51 2.75 31.93
N GLY A 693 15.63 2.12 33.09
CA GLY A 693 15.69 0.66 33.25
C GLY A 693 17.08 0.05 33.07
N THR A 694 18.08 0.84 32.69
CA THR A 694 19.47 0.37 32.52
C THR A 694 20.34 0.72 33.73
N LYS A 695 21.57 0.17 33.77
CA LYS A 695 22.59 0.57 34.75
C LYS A 695 23.02 2.03 34.63
N GLU A 696 22.78 2.65 33.47
CA GLU A 696 23.14 4.04 33.18
C GLU A 696 22.00 5.03 33.44
N GLN A 697 20.88 4.57 34.01
CA GLN A 697 19.74 5.43 34.34
C GLN A 697 20.18 6.56 35.29
N ARG A 698 19.87 7.80 34.90
CA ARG A 698 20.08 8.97 35.76
C ARG A 698 19.06 8.99 36.91
N ARG A 699 19.52 9.37 38.10
CA ARG A 699 18.70 9.44 39.33
C ARG A 699 18.87 10.75 40.10
N ASP A 700 19.76 11.62 39.61
CA ASP A 700 20.14 12.85 40.28
C ASP A 700 19.58 14.03 39.47
N THR A 701 18.47 14.56 39.97
CA THR A 701 17.71 15.65 39.34
C THR A 701 18.52 16.94 39.31
N ASP A 702 19.26 17.26 40.38
CA ASP A 702 20.04 18.50 40.49
C ASP A 702 21.23 18.52 39.52
N ASN A 703 21.95 17.39 39.42
CA ASN A 703 23.05 17.28 38.47
C ASN A 703 22.55 17.30 37.02
N PHE A 704 21.40 16.68 36.74
CA PHE A 704 20.82 16.75 35.40
C PHE A 704 20.35 18.16 35.05
N ALA A 705 19.73 18.90 35.98
CA ALA A 705 19.37 20.30 35.77
C ALA A 705 20.60 21.13 35.35
N LYS A 706 21.72 21.02 36.07
CA LYS A 706 22.97 21.71 35.74
C LYS A 706 23.53 21.38 34.35
N GLU A 707 23.34 20.15 33.87
CA GLU A 707 23.76 19.74 32.52
C GLU A 707 22.91 20.38 31.41
N LEU A 708 21.68 20.79 31.71
CA LEU A 708 20.73 21.42 30.77
C LEU A 708 20.90 22.94 30.70
N GLU A 709 21.38 23.58 31.77
CA GLU A 709 21.53 25.05 31.86
C GLU A 709 22.23 25.68 30.65
N PRO A 710 23.33 25.13 30.09
CA PRO A 710 24.01 25.75 28.95
C PRO A 710 23.12 25.83 27.70
N ASP A 711 22.33 24.81 27.41
CA ASP A 711 21.46 24.78 26.23
C ASP A 711 20.26 25.69 26.43
N ILE A 712 19.65 25.65 27.62
CA ILE A 712 18.52 26.52 27.99
C ILE A 712 18.94 28.00 27.91
N LYS A 713 20.11 28.32 28.49
CA LYS A 713 20.68 29.67 28.45
C LYS A 713 20.96 30.12 27.03
N ASN A 714 21.37 29.21 26.13
CA ASN A 714 21.54 29.54 24.72
C ASN A 714 20.20 29.85 24.05
N ILE A 715 19.20 28.96 24.20
CA ILE A 715 17.84 29.14 23.65
C ILE A 715 17.26 30.49 24.09
N MET A 716 17.32 30.80 25.39
CA MET A 716 16.78 32.05 25.93
C MET A 716 17.49 33.32 25.40
N LYS A 717 18.78 33.23 25.05
CA LYS A 717 19.54 34.35 24.49
C LYS A 717 19.23 34.59 23.02
N VAL A 718 19.10 33.52 22.25
CA VAL A 718 18.94 33.60 20.78
C VAL A 718 17.47 33.68 20.35
N SER A 719 16.54 33.20 21.16
CA SER A 719 15.10 33.23 20.86
C SER A 719 14.50 34.63 21.00
N ASP A 720 14.06 35.21 19.87
CA ASP A 720 13.34 36.47 19.89
C ASP A 720 11.96 36.34 20.55
N LYS A 721 11.29 35.20 20.36
CA LYS A 721 10.02 34.88 21.02
C LYS A 721 10.16 34.89 22.55
N TYR A 722 11.22 34.30 23.09
CA TYR A 722 11.47 34.34 24.53
C TYR A 722 11.72 35.77 25.04
N LYS A 723 12.47 36.59 24.28
CA LYS A 723 12.69 38.01 24.64
C LYS A 723 11.38 38.81 24.68
N GLU A 724 10.42 38.47 23.82
CA GLU A 724 9.07 39.06 23.85
C GLU A 724 8.26 38.62 25.07
N GLU A 725 8.28 37.32 25.41
CA GLU A 725 7.65 36.78 26.62
C GLU A 725 8.22 37.43 27.90
N VAL A 726 9.53 37.63 27.96
CA VAL A 726 10.18 38.36 29.08
C VAL A 726 9.62 39.78 29.20
N LYS A 727 9.54 40.54 28.11
CA LYS A 727 8.98 41.90 28.14
C LYS A 727 7.53 41.90 28.63
N ALA A 728 6.71 40.97 28.14
CA ALA A 728 5.32 40.83 28.55
C ALA A 728 5.21 40.49 30.05
N TYR A 729 6.06 39.60 30.54
CA TYR A 729 6.13 39.21 31.94
C TYR A 729 6.55 40.37 32.85
N GLU A 730 7.58 41.13 32.48
CA GLU A 730 8.05 42.29 33.25
C GLU A 730 6.98 43.38 33.35
N VAL A 731 6.24 43.64 32.25
CA VAL A 731 5.13 44.59 32.22
C VAL A 731 3.99 44.13 33.13
N LYS A 732 3.65 42.84 33.08
CA LYS A 732 2.53 42.27 33.86
C LYS A 732 2.81 42.23 35.36
N ASN A 733 4.04 41.90 35.76
CA ASN A 733 4.39 41.64 37.16
C ASN A 733 5.17 42.77 37.83
N GLY A 734 5.60 43.80 37.08
CA GLY A 734 6.34 44.94 37.61
C GLY A 734 7.72 44.59 38.18
N LYS A 735 8.26 43.41 37.83
CA LYS A 735 9.55 42.88 38.31
C LYS A 735 10.45 42.58 37.11
N LYS A 736 11.72 42.97 37.18
CA LYS A 736 12.71 42.60 36.17
C LYS A 736 13.07 41.12 36.24
N VAL A 737 13.21 40.50 35.08
CA VAL A 737 13.59 39.09 34.94
C VAL A 737 15.11 38.96 35.03
N ASN A 738 15.59 38.01 35.84
CA ASN A 738 16.99 37.62 35.88
C ASN A 738 17.16 36.34 35.07
N LEU A 739 17.94 36.42 33.99
CA LEU A 739 18.11 35.31 33.07
C LEU A 739 18.68 34.06 33.76
N ASP A 740 19.62 34.21 34.70
CA ASP A 740 20.25 33.05 35.35
C ASP A 740 19.25 32.34 36.29
N ASP A 741 18.38 33.09 36.98
CA ASP A 741 17.32 32.53 37.83
C ASP A 741 16.26 31.78 37.00
N GLU A 742 15.92 32.29 35.81
CA GLU A 742 15.00 31.61 34.88
C GLU A 742 15.62 30.35 34.27
N VAL A 743 16.91 30.38 33.93
CA VAL A 743 17.64 29.21 33.45
C VAL A 743 17.63 28.10 34.50
N GLU A 744 17.92 28.43 35.77
CA GLU A 744 17.87 27.48 36.88
C GLU A 744 16.45 26.91 37.07
N SER A 745 15.43 27.76 37.05
CA SER A 745 14.02 27.35 37.22
C SER A 745 13.54 26.44 36.09
N VAL A 746 13.84 26.77 34.83
CA VAL A 746 13.49 25.92 33.68
C VAL A 746 14.27 24.61 33.71
N ALA A 747 15.56 24.65 34.05
CA ALA A 747 16.38 23.45 34.16
C ALA A 747 15.87 22.50 35.24
N GLU A 748 15.48 23.02 36.41
CA GLU A 748 14.86 22.25 37.47
C GLU A 748 13.52 21.64 37.01
N ALA A 749 12.67 22.42 36.35
CA ALA A 749 11.38 21.94 35.84
C ALA A 749 11.56 20.79 34.83
N ILE A 750 12.47 20.94 33.85
CA ILE A 750 12.75 19.91 32.85
C ILE A 750 13.35 18.67 33.53
N ALA A 751 14.27 18.86 34.48
CA ALA A 751 14.92 17.75 35.16
C ALA A 751 13.94 16.94 36.01
N ARG A 752 13.09 17.60 36.82
CA ARG A 752 12.03 16.93 37.62
C ARG A 752 11.03 16.21 36.72
N PHE A 753 10.57 16.88 35.66
CA PHE A 753 9.68 16.27 34.68
C PHE A 753 10.28 14.98 34.08
N THR A 754 11.57 15.01 33.74
CA THR A 754 12.25 13.88 33.08
C THR A 754 12.60 12.75 34.04
N ILE A 755 13.27 13.08 35.15
CA ILE A 755 13.90 12.12 36.07
C ILE A 755 12.93 11.61 37.13
N ASP A 756 11.98 12.44 37.57
CA ASP A 756 11.04 12.07 38.64
C ASP A 756 9.72 11.58 38.03
N ASP A 757 9.02 12.43 37.28
CA ASP A 757 7.66 12.14 36.80
C ASP A 757 7.67 11.04 35.72
N LYS A 758 8.35 11.30 34.59
CA LYS A 758 8.24 10.44 33.40
C LYS A 758 8.97 9.12 33.57
N THR A 759 10.07 9.12 34.33
CA THR A 759 10.75 7.87 34.71
C THR A 759 9.83 6.96 35.53
N THR A 760 9.08 7.52 36.49
CA THR A 760 8.10 6.76 37.31
C THR A 760 6.98 6.19 36.45
N GLU A 761 6.48 6.96 35.48
CA GLU A 761 5.44 6.51 34.54
C GLU A 761 5.94 5.38 33.61
N ILE A 762 7.18 5.47 33.13
CA ILE A 762 7.82 4.47 32.27
C ILE A 762 7.94 3.11 32.98
N ILE A 763 8.35 3.11 34.25
CA ILE A 763 8.59 1.87 35.02
C ILE A 763 7.37 1.38 35.82
N SER A 764 6.21 2.03 35.66
CA SER A 764 5.04 1.78 36.51
C SER A 764 4.47 0.37 36.34
N ALA A 765 4.21 -0.31 37.46
CA ALA A 765 3.50 -1.58 37.51
C ALA A 765 2.04 -1.48 37.03
N ALA A 766 1.48 -0.27 36.90
CA ALA A 766 0.19 -0.05 36.25
C ALA A 766 0.16 -0.55 34.80
N GLN A 767 1.31 -0.55 34.10
CA GLN A 767 1.35 -0.89 32.69
C GLN A 767 0.97 -2.36 32.43
N ILE A 768 1.48 -3.29 33.23
CA ILE A 768 1.13 -4.72 33.10
C ILE A 768 -0.33 -5.00 33.49
N VAL A 769 -0.92 -4.17 34.35
CA VAL A 769 -2.35 -4.23 34.67
C VAL A 769 -3.19 -3.87 33.43
N TYR A 770 -2.83 -2.82 32.69
CA TYR A 770 -3.51 -2.49 31.42
C TYR A 770 -3.22 -3.50 30.30
N ASP A 771 -1.98 -4.00 30.22
CA ASP A 771 -1.56 -5.05 29.28
C ASP A 771 -2.39 -6.33 29.43
N SER A 772 -2.72 -6.71 30.67
CA SER A 772 -3.51 -7.91 30.98
C SER A 772 -4.88 -7.98 30.28
N ILE A 773 -5.44 -6.83 29.88
CA ILE A 773 -6.72 -6.74 29.15
C ILE A 773 -6.55 -6.43 27.66
N GLY A 774 -5.32 -6.44 27.14
CA GLY A 774 -4.99 -6.11 25.76
C GLY A 774 -5.11 -4.61 25.45
N GLN A 775 -5.01 -3.76 26.47
CA GLN A 775 -4.87 -2.30 26.36
C GLN A 775 -3.39 -1.93 26.69
N SER A 776 -2.98 -0.67 26.57
CA SER A 776 -1.57 -0.23 26.40
C SER A 776 -1.12 -0.25 24.93
N MET A 777 0.14 -0.53 24.63
CA MET A 777 0.69 -0.40 23.27
C MET A 777 0.36 -1.58 22.32
N ASN A 778 -0.33 -2.60 22.83
CA ASN A 778 -0.72 -3.80 22.08
C ASN A 778 -1.44 -3.43 20.79
N ALA A 779 -0.86 -3.81 19.65
CA ALA A 779 -1.49 -3.66 18.35
C ALA A 779 -1.07 -4.80 17.44
N PHE A 780 -2.03 -5.48 16.79
CA PHE A 780 -1.81 -6.67 15.98
C PHE A 780 -2.67 -6.66 14.73
N THR A 781 -2.27 -7.40 13.71
CA THR A 781 -3.11 -7.61 12.53
C THR A 781 -4.22 -8.64 12.80
N PRO A 782 -5.34 -8.57 12.07
CA PRO A 782 -6.36 -9.62 12.09
C PRO A 782 -5.82 -11.04 11.88
N VAL A 783 -4.81 -11.23 11.01
CA VAL A 783 -4.14 -12.52 10.81
C VAL A 783 -3.39 -12.98 12.06
N GLN A 784 -2.62 -12.10 12.71
CA GLN A 784 -1.95 -12.42 13.98
C GLN A 784 -2.97 -12.81 15.06
N ILE A 785 -4.10 -12.09 15.14
CA ILE A 785 -5.15 -12.36 16.13
C ILE A 785 -5.79 -13.74 15.91
N ALA A 786 -6.10 -14.09 14.66
CA ALA A 786 -6.63 -15.41 14.33
C ALA A 786 -5.60 -16.53 14.60
N ASN A 787 -4.32 -16.32 14.26
CA ASN A 787 -3.28 -17.33 14.43
C ASN A 787 -2.96 -17.62 15.91
N TYR A 788 -2.95 -16.58 16.76
CA TYR A 788 -2.76 -16.79 18.20
C TYR A 788 -3.88 -17.70 18.75
N MET A 789 -5.13 -17.44 18.34
CA MET A 789 -6.27 -18.19 18.85
C MET A 789 -6.26 -19.63 18.32
N ALA A 790 -5.88 -19.84 17.05
CA ALA A 790 -5.62 -21.16 16.49
C ALA A 790 -4.61 -21.93 17.35
N THR A 791 -3.50 -21.29 17.71
CA THR A 791 -2.45 -21.84 18.59
C THR A 791 -3.00 -22.18 19.98
N LEU A 792 -3.86 -21.33 20.57
CA LEU A 792 -4.44 -21.59 21.89
C LEU A 792 -5.38 -22.80 21.86
N VAL A 793 -6.30 -22.85 20.90
CA VAL A 793 -7.39 -23.85 20.91
C VAL A 793 -6.96 -25.21 20.40
N ASN A 794 -5.86 -25.29 19.64
CA ASN A 794 -5.24 -26.53 19.19
C ASN A 794 -4.30 -27.16 20.23
N GLY A 795 -4.13 -26.53 21.40
CA GLY A 795 -3.31 -27.06 22.50
C GLY A 795 -1.86 -26.56 22.54
N GLY A 796 -1.53 -25.50 21.78
CA GLY A 796 -0.26 -24.78 21.89
C GLY A 796 0.69 -24.95 20.70
N THR A 797 0.24 -25.52 19.59
CA THR A 797 1.08 -25.67 18.38
C THR A 797 0.88 -24.47 17.47
N ARG A 798 1.92 -23.65 17.26
CA ARG A 798 1.83 -22.50 16.36
C ARG A 798 2.26 -22.90 14.96
N TYR A 799 1.32 -22.88 14.02
CA TYR A 799 1.60 -23.11 12.61
C TYR A 799 1.97 -21.81 11.91
N LYS A 800 2.83 -21.93 10.89
CA LYS A 800 3.06 -20.89 9.91
C LYS A 800 1.79 -20.66 9.11
N VAL A 801 1.39 -19.41 8.96
CA VAL A 801 0.19 -19.06 8.20
C VAL A 801 0.52 -19.05 6.71
N HIS A 802 -0.35 -19.61 5.89
CA HIS A 802 -0.14 -19.64 4.43
C HIS A 802 -1.47 -19.59 3.66
N MET A 803 -1.44 -18.96 2.48
CA MET A 803 -2.55 -18.89 1.54
C MET A 803 -2.35 -19.74 0.28
N VAL A 804 -1.13 -20.23 0.04
CA VAL A 804 -0.82 -21.09 -1.11
C VAL A 804 -0.73 -22.54 -0.66
N ASP A 805 -1.39 -23.42 -1.41
CA ASP A 805 -1.38 -24.87 -1.21
C ASP A 805 -0.27 -25.51 -2.05
N LYS A 806 -0.18 -25.13 -3.33
CA LYS A 806 0.83 -25.65 -4.27
C LYS A 806 0.99 -24.75 -5.49
N ILE A 807 2.13 -24.91 -6.16
CA ILE A 807 2.42 -24.36 -7.49
C ILE A 807 2.49 -25.53 -8.47
N THR A 808 1.83 -25.39 -9.62
CA THR A 808 1.88 -26.38 -10.70
C THR A 808 2.36 -25.74 -11.99
N SER A 809 3.02 -26.51 -12.85
CA SER A 809 3.28 -26.07 -14.22
C SER A 809 1.97 -25.89 -15.00
N PRO A 810 2.00 -25.23 -16.17
CA PRO A 810 0.82 -25.15 -17.06
C PRO A 810 0.27 -26.51 -17.51
N THR A 811 1.09 -27.58 -17.43
CA THR A 811 0.70 -28.96 -17.76
C THR A 811 0.12 -29.73 -16.57
N GLY A 812 0.13 -29.13 -15.37
CA GLY A 812 -0.39 -29.72 -14.14
C GLY A 812 0.65 -30.48 -13.30
N GLU A 813 1.93 -30.44 -13.67
CA GLU A 813 3.01 -31.02 -12.85
C GLU A 813 3.20 -30.20 -11.58
N VAL A 814 3.28 -30.85 -10.41
CA VAL A 814 3.47 -30.14 -9.13
C VAL A 814 4.93 -29.70 -9.02
N MET A 815 5.15 -28.38 -9.03
CA MET A 815 6.47 -27.77 -8.91
C MET A 815 6.87 -27.59 -7.45
N GLN A 816 5.91 -27.19 -6.61
CA GLN A 816 6.11 -26.97 -5.17
C GLN A 816 4.81 -27.22 -4.41
N GLU A 817 4.90 -27.81 -3.22
CA GLU A 817 3.78 -28.05 -2.31
C GLU A 817 4.07 -27.40 -0.96
N PHE A 818 3.08 -26.73 -0.37
CA PHE A 818 3.17 -26.00 0.89
C PHE A 818 2.44 -26.79 1.98
N LYS A 819 3.22 -27.50 2.80
CA LYS A 819 2.70 -28.31 3.91
C LYS A 819 2.64 -27.50 5.20
N PRO A 820 1.75 -27.85 6.15
CA PRO A 820 1.73 -27.23 7.46
C PRO A 820 3.11 -27.26 8.13
N GLU A 821 3.63 -26.08 8.44
CA GLU A 821 4.94 -25.89 9.07
C GLU A 821 4.73 -25.45 10.52
N VAL A 822 5.35 -26.13 11.48
CA VAL A 822 5.29 -25.77 12.90
C VAL A 822 6.40 -24.76 13.20
N LEU A 823 6.02 -23.56 13.65
CA LEU A 823 6.96 -22.51 14.05
C LEU A 823 7.35 -22.60 15.53
N ASP A 824 6.41 -22.99 16.39
CA ASP A 824 6.64 -23.09 17.83
C ASP A 824 5.66 -24.07 18.48
N THR A 825 6.01 -24.59 19.65
CA THR A 825 5.14 -25.45 20.47
C THR A 825 5.21 -25.04 21.92
N ILE A 826 4.05 -24.77 22.50
CA ILE A 826 3.87 -24.39 23.89
C ILE A 826 3.25 -25.58 24.61
N ASN A 827 3.86 -26.02 25.71
CA ASN A 827 3.28 -27.07 26.52
C ASN A 827 2.12 -26.50 27.36
N ILE A 828 0.88 -26.73 26.93
CA ILE A 828 -0.31 -26.22 27.59
C ILE A 828 -1.13 -27.38 28.17
N SER A 829 -1.55 -27.26 29.43
CA SER A 829 -2.44 -28.25 30.05
C SER A 829 -3.79 -28.31 29.30
N PRO A 830 -4.26 -29.50 28.89
CA PRO A 830 -5.56 -29.66 28.25
C PRO A 830 -6.72 -29.14 29.11
N ASP A 831 -6.66 -29.31 30.43
CA ASP A 831 -7.70 -28.84 31.35
C ASP A 831 -7.76 -27.30 31.38
N ASN A 832 -6.61 -26.64 31.28
CA ASN A 832 -6.53 -25.17 31.22
C ASN A 832 -7.13 -24.65 29.91
N VAL A 833 -6.79 -25.29 28.77
CA VAL A 833 -7.39 -24.95 27.47
C VAL A 833 -8.90 -25.16 27.51
N GLN A 834 -9.37 -26.27 28.10
CA GLN A 834 -10.78 -26.60 28.21
C GLN A 834 -11.55 -25.56 29.03
N ALA A 835 -11.00 -25.11 30.17
CA ALA A 835 -11.63 -24.06 30.98
C ALA A 835 -11.78 -22.74 30.22
N ILE A 836 -10.78 -22.37 29.40
CA ILE A 836 -10.85 -21.17 28.54
C ILE A 836 -11.90 -21.35 27.45
N LYS A 837 -11.93 -22.51 26.78
CA LYS A 837 -12.94 -22.84 25.76
C LYS A 837 -14.36 -22.71 26.34
N GLU A 838 -14.60 -23.25 27.54
CA GLU A 838 -15.88 -23.15 28.24
C GLU A 838 -16.27 -21.70 28.57
N GLY A 839 -15.34 -20.89 29.07
CA GLY A 839 -15.58 -19.48 29.31
C GLY A 839 -15.92 -18.70 28.04
N MET A 840 -15.23 -19.01 26.93
CA MET A 840 -15.51 -18.43 25.61
C MET A 840 -16.85 -18.90 25.03
N TYR A 841 -17.25 -20.16 25.26
CA TYR A 841 -18.58 -20.63 24.90
C TYR A 841 -19.67 -19.86 25.65
N GLY A 842 -19.45 -19.56 26.93
CA GLY A 842 -20.33 -18.75 27.76
C GLY A 842 -20.69 -17.39 27.15
N VAL A 843 -19.75 -16.75 26.45
CA VAL A 843 -19.99 -15.47 25.74
C VAL A 843 -21.14 -15.59 24.74
N ASN A 844 -21.18 -16.69 23.98
CA ASN A 844 -22.15 -16.90 22.92
C ASN A 844 -23.50 -17.44 23.42
N THR A 845 -23.58 -17.89 24.68
CA THR A 845 -24.81 -18.43 25.28
C THR A 845 -25.50 -17.47 26.25
N ASP A 846 -24.90 -16.31 26.51
CA ASP A 846 -25.47 -15.28 27.38
C ASP A 846 -26.34 -14.30 26.58
N PRO A 847 -27.66 -14.18 26.86
CA PRO A 847 -28.53 -13.22 26.19
C PRO A 847 -28.06 -11.77 26.29
N ALA A 848 -27.28 -11.40 27.31
CA ALA A 848 -26.70 -10.07 27.46
C ALA A 848 -25.73 -9.69 26.31
N ASN A 849 -25.16 -10.69 25.61
CA ASN A 849 -24.24 -10.47 24.50
C ASN A 849 -24.93 -10.23 23.14
N GLY A 850 -26.26 -10.11 23.12
CA GLY A 850 -27.02 -9.56 22.00
C GLY A 850 -26.83 -10.33 20.69
N VAL A 851 -26.26 -9.67 19.67
CA VAL A 851 -26.09 -10.23 18.32
C VAL A 851 -25.24 -11.51 18.32
N ALA A 852 -24.24 -11.63 19.20
CA ALA A 852 -23.45 -12.84 19.31
C ALA A 852 -24.29 -14.03 19.80
N TYR A 853 -25.17 -13.81 20.79
CA TYR A 853 -26.14 -14.80 21.25
C TYR A 853 -27.17 -15.18 20.18
N GLN A 854 -27.69 -14.20 19.43
CA GLN A 854 -28.58 -14.46 18.31
C GLN A 854 -27.91 -15.29 17.20
N CYS A 855 -26.61 -15.11 17.01
CA CYS A 855 -25.83 -15.88 16.04
C CYS A 855 -25.58 -17.32 16.51
N PHE A 856 -25.17 -17.49 17.77
CA PHE A 856 -24.54 -18.73 18.21
C PHE A 856 -25.23 -19.48 19.36
N GLY A 857 -26.16 -18.85 20.10
CA GLY A 857 -26.80 -19.46 21.26
C GLY A 857 -27.57 -20.74 20.95
N ASN A 858 -28.13 -20.84 19.73
CA ASN A 858 -28.83 -22.03 19.22
C ASN A 858 -28.18 -22.59 17.94
N PHE A 859 -26.89 -22.34 17.71
CA PHE A 859 -26.19 -22.89 16.54
C PHE A 859 -26.07 -24.42 16.67
N PRO A 860 -26.12 -25.19 15.56
CA PRO A 860 -26.20 -26.66 15.64
C PRO A 860 -25.06 -27.36 16.39
N PHE A 861 -23.90 -26.72 16.49
CA PHE A 861 -22.80 -27.13 17.36
C PHE A 861 -22.27 -25.94 18.15
N LYS A 862 -21.53 -26.24 19.22
CA LYS A 862 -21.01 -25.21 20.13
C LYS A 862 -19.90 -24.40 19.48
N VAL A 863 -19.99 -23.07 19.64
CA VAL A 863 -19.03 -22.09 19.12
C VAL A 863 -18.48 -21.29 20.29
N GLY A 864 -17.15 -21.34 20.49
CA GLY A 864 -16.48 -20.47 21.44
C GLY A 864 -16.32 -19.07 20.86
N GLY A 865 -16.53 -18.03 21.65
CA GLY A 865 -16.46 -16.64 21.20
C GLY A 865 -15.84 -15.69 22.24
N LYS A 866 -15.33 -14.56 21.76
CA LYS A 866 -14.92 -13.44 22.59
C LYS A 866 -15.16 -12.13 21.86
N THR A 867 -15.94 -11.25 22.48
CA THR A 867 -16.13 -9.88 22.02
C THR A 867 -14.98 -8.99 22.49
N GLY A 868 -14.59 -8.04 21.64
CA GLY A 868 -13.68 -6.95 21.96
C GLY A 868 -14.24 -5.63 21.48
N THR A 869 -14.33 -4.67 22.39
CA THR A 869 -14.45 -3.26 22.03
C THR A 869 -13.08 -2.67 22.32
N ALA A 870 -12.38 -2.25 21.28
CA ALA A 870 -11.03 -1.72 21.40
C ALA A 870 -11.03 -0.25 20.97
N ASP A 871 -10.52 0.61 21.82
CA ASP A 871 -10.46 2.03 21.56
C ASP A 871 -9.44 2.35 20.45
N PHE A 872 -9.71 3.37 19.65
CA PHE A 872 -8.76 3.87 18.65
C PHE A 872 -7.61 4.65 19.32
N SER A 873 -6.39 4.14 19.29
CA SER A 873 -5.21 4.89 19.73
C SER A 873 -4.14 4.85 18.64
N THR A 874 -3.78 6.01 18.09
CA THR A 874 -2.58 6.20 17.25
C THR A 874 -1.39 6.62 18.10
N GLU A 875 -0.19 6.61 17.52
CA GLU A 875 0.99 7.22 18.12
C GLU A 875 0.71 8.69 18.48
N GLY A 876 1.02 9.08 19.71
CA GLY A 876 0.91 10.47 20.18
C GLY A 876 -0.50 10.97 20.52
N THR A 877 -1.57 10.18 20.35
CA THR A 877 -2.93 10.58 20.78
C THR A 877 -3.26 9.98 22.14
N GLU A 878 -3.65 10.81 23.11
CA GLU A 878 -4.19 10.36 24.39
C GLU A 878 -5.42 9.46 24.19
N VAL A 879 -5.53 8.42 25.02
CA VAL A 879 -6.74 7.59 25.15
C VAL A 879 -7.90 8.54 25.49
N GLY A 880 -8.91 8.62 24.62
CA GLY A 880 -10.06 9.51 24.84
C GLY A 880 -10.37 10.53 23.74
N GLN A 881 -9.47 10.77 22.77
CA GLN A 881 -9.66 11.81 21.75
C GLN A 881 -10.61 11.44 20.58
N TYR A 882 -11.43 10.39 20.71
CA TYR A 882 -12.32 9.92 19.62
C TYR A 882 -13.33 10.98 19.18
N GLY A 883 -13.84 11.80 20.12
CA GLY A 883 -14.78 12.88 19.80
C GLY A 883 -14.16 13.98 18.94
N PHE A 884 -12.84 14.22 19.07
CA PHE A 884 -12.12 15.17 18.23
C PHE A 884 -12.08 14.69 16.77
N LEU A 885 -11.86 13.38 16.56
CA LEU A 885 -11.77 12.77 15.24
C LEU A 885 -13.10 12.17 14.71
N GLY A 886 -14.19 12.24 15.47
CA GLY A 886 -15.47 11.58 15.15
C GLY A 886 -15.41 10.05 15.09
N ARG A 887 -14.32 9.44 15.59
CA ARG A 887 -14.06 8.00 15.55
C ARG A 887 -14.86 7.24 16.61
N GLN A 888 -15.05 5.94 16.39
CA GLN A 888 -15.69 5.05 17.36
C GLN A 888 -14.76 3.86 17.65
N PRO A 889 -14.93 3.20 18.81
CA PRO A 889 -14.18 1.99 19.12
C PRO A 889 -14.39 0.90 18.04
N TYR A 890 -13.38 0.06 17.85
CA TYR A 890 -13.44 -1.09 16.96
C TYR A 890 -14.37 -2.17 17.50
N GLY A 891 -15.17 -2.75 16.60
CA GLY A 891 -16.00 -3.91 16.86
C GLY A 891 -15.26 -5.20 16.52
N ASN A 892 -14.50 -5.73 17.48
CA ASN A 892 -13.75 -6.97 17.32
C ASN A 892 -14.57 -8.18 17.80
N TYR A 893 -14.52 -9.27 17.06
CA TYR A 893 -15.09 -10.55 17.47
C TYR A 893 -14.16 -11.69 17.07
N LEU A 894 -13.80 -12.51 18.03
CA LEU A 894 -12.95 -13.68 17.85
C LEU A 894 -13.73 -14.93 18.21
N SER A 895 -13.65 -15.96 17.40
CA SER A 895 -14.38 -17.21 17.64
C SER A 895 -13.65 -18.42 17.08
N PHE A 896 -14.07 -19.60 17.51
CA PHE A 896 -13.63 -20.86 16.93
C PHE A 896 -14.74 -21.89 17.01
N ALA A 897 -14.72 -22.86 16.09
CA ALA A 897 -15.67 -23.95 16.10
C ALA A 897 -15.13 -25.23 15.41
N PRO A 898 -15.68 -26.41 15.76
CA PRO A 898 -16.49 -26.68 16.95
C PRO A 898 -15.73 -26.49 18.27
N LEU A 899 -16.43 -26.41 19.40
CA LEU A 899 -15.80 -26.21 20.73
C LEU A 899 -14.87 -27.37 21.10
N GLU A 900 -15.35 -28.61 20.94
CA GLU A 900 -14.70 -29.83 21.39
C GLU A 900 -13.47 -30.18 20.55
N ASN A 901 -13.58 -30.07 19.22
CA ASN A 901 -12.48 -30.26 18.27
C ASN A 901 -12.42 -29.07 17.30
N PRO A 902 -11.74 -27.97 17.68
CA PRO A 902 -11.64 -26.78 16.85
C PRO A 902 -11.03 -27.07 15.49
N LYS A 903 -11.79 -26.79 14.44
CA LYS A 903 -11.35 -26.92 13.04
C LYS A 903 -11.02 -25.56 12.45
N LEU A 904 -11.85 -24.56 12.71
CA LEU A 904 -11.74 -23.23 12.14
C LEU A 904 -11.78 -22.16 13.24
N VAL A 905 -10.86 -21.20 13.15
CA VAL A 905 -10.83 -19.98 13.96
C VAL A 905 -11.17 -18.80 13.06
N VAL A 906 -12.03 -17.92 13.54
CA VAL A 906 -12.48 -16.74 12.80
C VAL A 906 -12.31 -15.49 13.65
N PHE A 907 -11.56 -14.52 13.13
CA PHE A 907 -11.48 -13.18 13.68
C PHE A 907 -12.12 -12.18 12.72
N THR A 908 -12.96 -11.29 13.26
CA THR A 908 -13.60 -10.21 12.52
C THR A 908 -13.41 -8.89 13.24
N THR A 909 -13.14 -7.84 12.48
CA THR A 909 -13.05 -6.48 12.98
C THR A 909 -13.85 -5.54 12.09
N VAL A 910 -14.63 -4.68 12.73
CA VAL A 910 -15.33 -3.56 12.10
C VAL A 910 -14.75 -2.27 12.68
N TYR A 911 -14.09 -1.50 11.83
CA TYR A 911 -13.55 -0.20 12.23
C TYR A 911 -14.73 0.73 12.51
N ASP A 912 -14.63 1.52 13.58
CA ASP A 912 -15.71 2.38 14.06
C ASP A 912 -17.05 1.63 14.33
N GLY A 913 -16.96 0.33 14.63
CA GLY A 913 -18.11 -0.55 14.82
C GLY A 913 -18.80 -0.45 16.19
N LYS A 914 -18.15 0.18 17.18
CA LYS A 914 -18.57 0.42 18.57
C LYS A 914 -18.82 -0.84 19.44
N LYS A 915 -19.43 -1.89 18.88
CA LYS A 915 -19.79 -3.13 19.56
C LYS A 915 -19.22 -4.34 18.83
N GLY A 916 -18.34 -5.08 19.49
CA GLY A 916 -17.75 -6.31 18.94
C GLY A 916 -18.78 -7.37 18.53
N SER A 917 -19.86 -7.54 19.31
CA SER A 917 -20.89 -8.56 19.01
C SER A 917 -21.58 -8.38 17.66
N SER A 918 -21.61 -7.16 17.11
CA SER A 918 -22.17 -6.91 15.78
C SER A 918 -21.43 -7.68 14.67
N ALA A 919 -20.12 -7.90 14.84
CA ALA A 919 -19.27 -8.58 13.88
C ALA A 919 -19.41 -10.13 13.93
N ALA A 920 -20.18 -10.67 14.87
CA ALA A 920 -20.47 -12.11 14.97
C ALA A 920 -21.29 -12.65 13.79
N THR A 921 -22.08 -11.79 13.14
CA THR A 921 -22.85 -12.13 11.93
C THR A 921 -21.97 -12.57 10.76
N ILE A 922 -20.80 -11.94 10.62
CA ILE A 922 -19.78 -12.30 9.62
C ILE A 922 -19.20 -13.68 9.93
N ALA A 923 -18.83 -13.93 11.19
CA ALA A 923 -18.34 -15.23 11.63
C ALA A 923 -19.37 -16.34 11.42
N ARG A 924 -20.66 -16.06 11.66
CA ARG A 924 -21.75 -17.01 11.40
C ARG A 924 -21.80 -17.41 9.93
N ALA A 925 -21.76 -16.44 9.01
CA ALA A 925 -21.77 -16.72 7.57
C ALA A 925 -20.57 -17.57 7.13
N ILE A 926 -19.39 -17.31 7.70
CA ILE A 926 -18.17 -18.11 7.47
C ILE A 926 -18.37 -19.56 7.94
N TYR A 927 -18.80 -19.77 9.18
CA TYR A 927 -19.04 -21.13 9.70
C TYR A 927 -20.13 -21.86 8.94
N GLU A 928 -21.21 -21.16 8.57
CA GLU A 928 -22.30 -21.73 7.78
C GLU A 928 -21.85 -22.19 6.39
N SER A 929 -20.95 -21.43 5.75
CA SER A 929 -20.38 -21.78 4.45
C SER A 929 -19.36 -22.93 4.57
N TYR A 930 -18.44 -22.86 5.53
CA TYR A 930 -17.41 -23.88 5.75
C TYR A 930 -17.99 -25.23 6.19
N PHE A 931 -18.97 -25.22 7.10
CA PHE A 931 -19.62 -26.42 7.62
C PHE A 931 -20.91 -26.78 6.86
N LYS A 932 -21.09 -26.30 5.62
CA LYS A 932 -22.31 -26.50 4.84
C LYS A 932 -22.80 -27.94 4.85
N ASP A 933 -21.92 -28.88 4.52
CA ASP A 933 -22.28 -30.29 4.42
C ASP A 933 -22.57 -30.93 5.77
N GLU A 934 -21.85 -30.51 6.83
CA GLU A 934 -22.10 -30.97 8.20
C GLU A 934 -23.45 -30.48 8.71
N LEU A 935 -23.77 -29.21 8.47
CA LEU A 935 -25.04 -28.58 8.87
C LEU A 935 -26.24 -29.23 8.16
N LEU A 936 -26.14 -29.48 6.85
CA LEU A 936 -27.21 -30.15 6.08
C LEU A 936 -27.38 -31.62 6.46
N LYS A 937 -26.30 -32.30 6.90
CA LYS A 937 -26.39 -33.66 7.46
C LYS A 937 -27.09 -33.68 8.82
N MET A 938 -26.84 -32.68 9.67
CA MET A 938 -27.49 -32.56 10.98
C MET A 938 -28.96 -32.13 10.86
N ASP A 939 -29.26 -31.20 9.96
CA ASP A 939 -30.61 -30.70 9.69
C ASP A 939 -30.79 -30.40 8.18
N PRO A 940 -31.41 -31.32 7.42
CA PRO A 940 -31.67 -31.09 6.00
C PRO A 940 -32.51 -29.84 5.70
N ASN A 941 -33.27 -29.33 6.67
CA ASN A 941 -34.09 -28.12 6.54
C ASN A 941 -33.40 -26.86 7.08
N TYR A 942 -32.09 -26.89 7.33
CA TYR A 942 -31.33 -25.78 7.92
C TYR A 942 -31.51 -24.45 7.15
N ALA A 943 -31.57 -24.51 5.81
CA ALA A 943 -31.78 -23.34 4.95
C ALA A 943 -33.10 -22.60 5.21
N ALA A 944 -34.14 -23.30 5.68
CA ALA A 944 -35.41 -22.67 6.05
C ALA A 944 -35.35 -21.97 7.42
N LYS A 945 -34.39 -22.35 8.27
CA LYS A 945 -34.24 -21.84 9.65
C LYS A 945 -33.19 -20.73 9.77
N SER A 946 -32.21 -20.69 8.87
CA SER A 946 -31.17 -19.67 8.86
C SER A 946 -31.25 -18.78 7.63
N ALA A 947 -31.66 -17.51 7.83
CA ALA A 947 -31.65 -16.50 6.78
C ALA A 947 -30.24 -16.22 6.24
N SER A 948 -29.22 -16.28 7.11
CA SER A 948 -27.80 -16.14 6.74
C SER A 948 -27.35 -17.27 5.81
N PHE A 949 -27.64 -18.52 6.17
CA PHE A 949 -27.27 -19.69 5.36
C PHE A 949 -27.96 -19.64 4.00
N LYS A 950 -29.25 -19.31 3.99
CA LYS A 950 -30.00 -19.15 2.76
C LYS A 950 -29.35 -18.09 1.86
N LYS A 951 -29.12 -16.88 2.38
CA LYS A 951 -28.59 -15.75 1.61
C LYS A 951 -27.17 -16.01 1.07
N TYR A 952 -26.25 -16.45 1.93
CA TYR A 952 -24.82 -16.48 1.56
C TYR A 952 -24.32 -17.83 1.06
N VAL A 953 -25.01 -18.93 1.40
CA VAL A 953 -24.55 -20.30 1.08
C VAL A 953 -25.42 -20.95 0.01
N VAL A 954 -26.75 -20.83 0.11
CA VAL A 954 -27.68 -21.46 -0.84
C VAL A 954 -27.88 -20.58 -2.07
N ASP A 955 -28.19 -19.30 -1.86
CA ASP A 955 -28.48 -18.33 -2.92
C ASP A 955 -27.20 -17.65 -3.46
N CYS A 956 -26.03 -18.25 -3.20
CA CYS A 956 -24.75 -17.76 -3.71
C CYS A 956 -24.78 -17.69 -5.25
N PRO A 957 -24.56 -16.51 -5.86
CA PRO A 957 -24.66 -16.32 -7.30
C PRO A 957 -23.42 -16.83 -8.05
N LEU A 958 -22.33 -17.15 -7.33
CA LEU A 958 -21.08 -17.57 -7.93
C LEU A 958 -21.19 -19.00 -8.46
N LYS A 959 -21.04 -19.15 -9.77
CA LYS A 959 -21.01 -20.46 -10.45
C LYS A 959 -19.58 -21.00 -10.50
N ASP A 960 -19.46 -22.32 -10.47
CA ASP A 960 -18.19 -23.01 -10.72
C ASP A 960 -17.70 -22.76 -12.15
N ASN A 961 -16.42 -22.44 -12.29
CA ASN A 961 -15.77 -22.08 -13.55
C ASN A 961 -14.45 -22.86 -13.74
N LYS A 962 -14.42 -24.10 -13.25
CA LYS A 962 -13.25 -24.98 -13.37
C LYS A 962 -12.91 -25.19 -14.85
N PRO A 963 -11.63 -25.39 -15.19
CA PRO A 963 -11.28 -25.88 -16.52
C PRO A 963 -12.09 -27.16 -16.79
N LYS A 964 -12.78 -27.23 -17.94
CA LYS A 964 -13.21 -28.55 -18.42
C LYS A 964 -11.92 -29.27 -18.76
N ASP A 965 -11.60 -30.36 -18.06
CA ASP A 965 -10.54 -31.26 -18.49
C ASP A 965 -10.76 -31.54 -19.98
N ASP A 966 -9.78 -31.22 -20.83
CA ASP A 966 -9.78 -31.51 -22.27
C ASP A 966 -9.59 -33.03 -22.51
N VAL A 967 -10.20 -33.85 -21.63
CA VAL A 967 -10.19 -35.32 -21.59
C VAL A 967 -11.64 -35.82 -21.65
N ASP A 968 -12.41 -35.38 -22.65
CA ASP A 968 -13.55 -36.17 -23.13
C ASP A 968 -13.84 -35.99 -24.63
N LYS A 969 -12.80 -35.76 -25.45
CA LYS A 969 -12.90 -35.81 -26.92
C LYS A 969 -12.85 -37.24 -27.48
N THR A 970 -13.11 -38.26 -26.67
CA THR A 970 -13.22 -39.66 -27.13
C THR A 970 -14.61 -40.28 -26.97
N LYS A 971 -15.60 -39.58 -26.41
CA LYS A 971 -16.98 -40.12 -26.31
C LYS A 971 -17.99 -39.66 -27.36
N ASP A 972 -17.70 -38.64 -28.16
CA ASP A 972 -18.60 -38.18 -29.25
C ASP A 972 -18.23 -38.71 -30.65
N LYS A 973 -17.68 -39.93 -30.73
CA LYS A 973 -17.54 -40.69 -32.00
C LYS A 973 -18.26 -42.04 -32.00
N ALA A 974 -19.37 -42.12 -31.28
CA ALA A 974 -20.31 -43.22 -31.42
C ALA A 974 -21.76 -42.73 -31.23
N GLN A 975 -22.27 -41.98 -32.21
CA GLN A 975 -23.67 -42.00 -32.64
C GLN A 975 -23.80 -41.51 -34.07
#